data_AF-A0AAY4DCM6-F1
#
_entry.id   AF-A0AAY4DCM6-F1
#
_cell.length_a   1.000
_cell.length_b   1.000
_cell.length_c   1.000
_cell.angle_alpha   90.00
_cell.angle_beta   90.00
_cell.angle_gamma   90.00
#
_symmetry.space_group_name_H-M   'P 1'
#
loop_
_entity.id
_entity.type
_entity.pdbx_description
1 polymer ?
#
loop_
_entity_poly.entity_id
_entity_poly.type
_entity_poly.pdbx_seq_one_letter_code
_entity_poly.pdbx_strand_id
1 'polypeptide(L)'
;MGETEDERTSQAGQLFENFVQASTCKGTMQAFCILCRQLELDPSNYTDFYHSLKSAVTSWKAKGLWSKLDKRASHKEYMKGKACTDTKCLVIGSGPCGLRTAIELAFLGAKVVVIEKRDTFSRNNVLHLWPYTIHDLRGLGAKKFYGKFCAGSIDHISIRQLQLMLLKIALIVGVEVHVNVEFIKLLEPPEDQPNEGPGWRAEIRPAGHPISDFDFDVVVGADGRRSTLDGFRRKEFRGKLAIAITANFVNRNTTAEAKVEEISGVAFIFNQKFFLDLKEETGIDLENIVYYKDNTHYFVMTAKKQSLLDKGVIIHDYIETERLLSSQNVDQEALLSYAREAADFGTNYQLPSLDYAINHYGQPDVAMFDFTCMYASENAALVRENFRHQLLVALVGDSLLEPFWPMGTGCARGFLAAFDTAWMVRGWAQGRAPLEILAERESIYRLLPQTTPENINKNFDQYTIDPSTRYPNLNANCVRPHQVQHLYMNGDQDSCSLQGGGPLRSSVSLSRQELEIRPRQLLSWCQKQTQGYRGVEVTDLTSSWKSGLALCALIHSYRPDLIDFDSLNEADSSRNNQLAFDVAEREFGIQPVTTGAEIAAEREPDKLLMVLYLSKFYEIFYATAVPAAGKLSIPGKISWLEDKDATNRKRRKGSKCLEELVPSQSAAPPAEGGNARENKVRSMATQLLAKFEENAASGEQRRQSKEFPQNLGGSDICSFCQKRVYVMERLSAEGHFFHRECFRCSICRCTLRLGGHAFDSEQGKFYCKMHFSQAKVKSKTRRRTVITFDWALLTIEGSGVTLLDGHNLSTSPGSLQSHASGTQSSLLRLRWPLRVARALAGSPCRLGHWVRWAAHSTLQHLRDHREDYAFLFELLSLGVPLLCSLHDVLAQMIRAETYHLAPYLGKEES
;
A
#
# COMPACT_ATOMS: atom_id res chain seq x y z
N MET A 1 17.50 46.66 41.02
CA MET A 1 17.80 45.46 41.83
C MET A 1 17.85 44.30 40.86
N GLY A 2 18.88 43.45 40.93
CA GLY A 2 18.97 42.26 40.08
C GLY A 2 18.23 41.11 40.75
N GLU A 3 17.44 40.37 39.98
CA GLU A 3 16.90 39.06 40.40
C GLU A 3 18.07 38.08 40.55
N THR A 4 18.01 37.21 41.54
CA THR A 4 18.99 36.12 41.68
C THR A 4 18.77 35.03 40.63
N GLU A 5 19.82 34.27 40.29
CA GLU A 5 19.70 33.19 39.30
C GLU A 5 18.70 32.10 39.72
N ASP A 6 18.55 31.86 41.03
CA ASP A 6 17.55 30.95 41.59
C ASP A 6 16.11 31.49 41.42
N GLU A 7 15.88 32.79 41.62
CA GLU A 7 14.57 33.42 41.37
C GLU A 7 14.18 33.30 39.88
N ARG A 8 15.12 33.60 38.97
CA ARG A 8 14.91 33.44 37.51
C ARG A 8 14.65 31.99 37.12
N THR A 9 15.42 31.05 37.67
CA THR A 9 15.23 29.60 37.44
C THR A 9 13.88 29.10 37.98
N SER A 10 13.44 29.63 39.12
CA SER A 10 12.13 29.36 39.71
C SER A 10 10.99 29.91 38.84
N GLN A 11 11.09 31.15 38.39
CA GLN A 11 10.15 31.82 37.50
C GLN A 11 10.02 31.09 36.15
N ALA A 12 11.14 30.73 35.51
CA ALA A 12 11.16 29.92 34.30
C ALA A 12 10.45 28.57 34.50
N GLY A 13 10.70 27.91 35.64
CA GLY A 13 10.01 26.69 36.05
C GLY A 13 8.50 26.88 36.21
N GLN A 14 8.05 27.97 36.85
CA GLN A 14 6.62 28.24 37.06
C GLN A 14 5.89 28.59 35.76
N LEU A 15 6.49 29.39 34.88
CA LEU A 15 5.93 29.69 33.55
C LEU A 15 5.79 28.42 32.72
N PHE A 16 6.77 27.52 32.76
CA PHE A 16 6.69 26.23 32.08
C PHE A 16 5.60 25.32 32.66
N GLU A 17 5.44 25.27 33.98
CA GLU A 17 4.35 24.53 34.63
C GLU A 17 2.97 25.09 34.25
N ASN A 18 2.81 26.42 34.16
CA ASN A 18 1.56 27.05 33.71
C ASN A 18 1.19 26.59 32.28
N PHE A 19 2.17 26.56 31.37
CA PHE A 19 2.02 26.04 30.01
C PHE A 19 1.68 24.53 29.98
N VAL A 20 2.38 23.72 30.79
CA VAL A 20 2.08 22.28 30.93
C VAL A 20 0.66 22.04 31.44
N GLN A 21 0.16 22.87 32.35
CA GLN A 21 -1.16 22.73 32.98
C GLN A 21 -2.33 23.30 32.16
N ALA A 22 -2.06 24.11 31.13
CA ALA A 22 -3.10 24.75 30.31
C ALA A 22 -4.09 23.75 29.68
N SER A 23 -5.39 24.00 29.82
CA SER A 23 -6.47 23.05 29.49
C SER A 23 -7.24 23.36 28.19
N THR A 24 -6.84 24.41 27.46
CA THR A 24 -7.46 24.86 26.21
C THR A 24 -6.40 25.19 25.16
N CYS A 25 -6.76 25.20 23.88
CA CYS A 25 -5.83 25.53 22.79
C CYS A 25 -5.31 26.97 22.93
N LYS A 26 -6.21 27.97 22.97
CA LYS A 26 -5.88 29.38 23.25
C LYS A 26 -5.02 29.55 24.50
N GLY A 27 -5.40 28.94 25.63
CA GLY A 27 -4.65 29.06 26.89
C GLY A 27 -3.25 28.42 26.81
N THR A 28 -3.10 27.33 26.06
CA THR A 28 -1.80 26.71 25.80
C THR A 28 -0.90 27.63 24.98
N MET A 29 -1.43 28.19 23.88
CA MET A 29 -0.69 29.13 23.04
C MET A 29 -0.34 30.42 23.79
N GLN A 30 -1.27 31.00 24.55
CA GLN A 30 -1.04 32.19 25.38
C GLN A 30 0.04 31.95 26.44
N ALA A 31 -0.02 30.83 27.18
CA ALA A 31 0.99 30.48 28.17
C ALA A 31 2.37 30.25 27.53
N PHE A 32 2.41 29.66 26.32
CA PHE A 32 3.64 29.49 25.54
C PHE A 32 4.22 30.84 25.06
N CYS A 33 3.39 31.74 24.53
CA CYS A 33 3.83 33.08 24.14
C CYS A 33 4.35 33.90 25.32
N ILE A 34 3.76 33.76 26.51
CA ILE A 34 4.25 34.40 27.75
C ILE A 34 5.60 33.77 28.15
N LEU A 35 5.71 32.43 28.15
CA LEU A 35 6.95 31.71 28.43
C LEU A 35 8.10 32.16 27.51
N CYS A 36 7.88 32.21 26.20
CA CYS A 36 8.90 32.63 25.23
C CYS A 36 9.33 34.10 25.46
N ARG A 37 8.37 35.01 25.61
CA ARG A 37 8.65 36.45 25.84
C ARG A 37 9.39 36.73 27.14
N GLN A 38 9.12 35.96 28.20
CA GLN A 38 9.76 36.13 29.51
C GLN A 38 11.14 35.44 29.61
N LEU A 39 11.46 34.55 28.67
CA LEU A 39 12.77 33.88 28.56
C LEU A 39 13.59 34.40 27.38
N GLU A 40 13.16 35.50 26.74
CA GLU A 40 13.80 36.13 25.57
C GLU A 40 14.02 35.15 24.39
N LEU A 41 13.12 34.16 24.25
CA LEU A 41 13.16 33.15 23.20
C LEU A 41 12.28 33.56 22.01
N ASP A 42 12.83 33.44 20.81
CA ASP A 42 12.09 33.60 19.55
C ASP A 42 11.73 32.24 18.91
N PRO A 43 10.44 31.87 18.83
CA PRO A 43 9.99 30.66 18.12
C PRO A 43 10.23 30.67 16.61
N SER A 44 10.49 31.83 15.98
CA SER A 44 10.80 31.89 14.55
C SER A 44 12.16 31.27 14.23
N ASN A 45 13.13 31.32 15.17
CA ASN A 45 14.42 30.63 15.09
C ASN A 45 14.32 29.12 15.40
N TYR A 46 13.57 28.40 14.56
CA TYR A 46 13.18 27.01 14.75
C TYR A 46 14.35 26.01 14.92
N THR A 47 15.53 26.29 14.36
CA THR A 47 16.69 25.37 14.38
C THR A 47 17.25 25.17 15.78
N ASP A 48 17.37 26.26 16.56
CA ASP A 48 17.97 26.26 17.90
C ASP A 48 16.94 26.48 19.01
N PHE A 49 15.67 26.76 18.69
CA PHE A 49 14.62 27.05 19.66
C PHE A 49 14.48 25.97 20.74
N TYR A 50 14.41 24.68 20.38
CA TYR A 50 14.30 23.59 21.36
C TYR A 50 15.51 23.55 22.31
N HIS A 51 16.72 23.77 21.80
CA HIS A 51 17.93 23.79 22.61
C HIS A 51 17.96 24.99 23.57
N SER A 52 17.55 26.17 23.08
CA SER A 52 17.47 27.40 23.87
C SER A 52 16.40 27.29 24.97
N LEU A 53 15.20 26.80 24.64
CA LEU A 53 14.11 26.55 25.58
C LEU A 53 14.51 25.55 26.68
N LYS A 54 15.16 24.45 26.29
CA LYS A 54 15.70 23.45 27.22
C LYS A 54 16.79 24.03 28.12
N SER A 55 17.63 24.92 27.60
CA SER A 55 18.69 25.58 28.38
C SER A 55 18.15 26.61 29.36
N ALA A 56 17.06 27.31 29.01
CA ALA A 56 16.39 28.26 29.91
C ALA A 56 15.56 27.54 31.00
N VAL A 57 14.86 26.44 30.65
CA VAL A 57 13.99 25.71 31.59
C VAL A 57 14.71 24.51 32.20
N THR A 58 15.68 24.80 33.08
CA THR A 58 16.52 23.81 33.77
C THR A 58 15.81 23.08 34.92
N SER A 59 14.58 23.46 35.28
CA SER A 59 13.86 22.98 36.47
C SER A 59 13.73 21.44 36.54
N TRP A 60 13.80 20.88 37.76
CA TRP A 60 13.74 19.43 37.96
C TRP A 60 12.46 18.79 37.40
N LYS A 61 11.35 19.53 37.42
CA LYS A 61 10.05 19.11 36.87
C LYS A 61 10.05 18.94 35.34
N ALA A 62 11.01 19.55 34.63
CA ALA A 62 11.13 19.50 33.18
C ALA A 62 12.21 18.50 32.69
N LYS A 63 13.26 18.23 33.48
CA LYS A 63 14.38 17.32 33.11
C LYS A 63 13.92 15.94 32.58
N GLY A 64 12.87 15.37 33.16
CA GLY A 64 12.30 14.08 32.75
C GLY A 64 11.55 14.10 31.40
N LEU A 65 11.15 15.28 30.92
CA LEU A 65 10.63 15.49 29.56
C LEU A 65 11.79 15.70 28.58
N TRP A 66 12.78 16.51 28.94
CA TRP A 66 13.96 16.75 28.08
C TRP A 66 14.68 15.44 27.74
N SER A 67 14.98 14.59 28.73
CA SER A 67 15.57 13.26 28.50
C SER A 67 14.78 12.37 27.54
N LYS A 68 13.44 12.54 27.46
CA LYS A 68 12.55 11.79 26.57
C LYS A 68 12.57 12.31 25.14
N LEU A 69 12.45 13.63 24.97
CA LEU A 69 12.51 14.28 23.66
C LEU A 69 13.92 14.17 23.06
N ASP A 70 14.97 14.32 23.88
CA ASP A 70 16.35 14.05 23.51
C ASP A 70 16.55 12.61 23.02
N LYS A 71 15.99 11.60 23.72
CA LYS A 71 16.06 10.20 23.27
C LYS A 71 15.45 10.08 21.88
N ARG A 72 14.25 10.63 21.61
CA ARG A 72 13.62 10.60 20.28
C ARG A 72 14.49 11.29 19.23
N ALA A 73 14.93 12.52 19.47
CA ALA A 73 15.76 13.30 18.56
C ALA A 73 17.13 12.65 18.25
N SER A 74 17.66 11.83 19.17
CA SER A 74 18.92 11.10 18.97
C SER A 74 18.85 9.90 18.01
N HIS A 75 17.66 9.50 17.55
CA HIS A 75 17.54 8.40 16.59
C HIS A 75 18.29 8.71 15.28
N LYS A 76 18.96 7.69 14.71
CA LYS A 76 19.86 7.81 13.54
C LYS A 76 19.19 8.49 12.33
N GLU A 77 17.89 8.28 12.15
CA GLU A 77 17.11 8.70 10.99
C GLU A 77 17.01 10.23 10.90
N TYR A 78 16.97 10.92 12.04
CA TYR A 78 16.89 12.39 12.14
C TYR A 78 18.23 13.10 11.89
N MET A 79 19.34 12.36 11.86
CA MET A 79 20.68 12.92 11.62
C MET A 79 21.05 14.09 12.55
N LYS A 80 20.53 14.07 13.80
CA LYS A 80 20.62 15.16 14.80
C LYS A 80 19.93 16.47 14.37
N GLY A 81 18.73 16.39 13.77
CA GLY A 81 18.00 17.56 13.28
C GLY A 81 18.59 18.16 12.01
N LYS A 82 19.29 17.35 11.20
CA LYS A 82 19.98 17.78 9.97
C LYS A 82 19.63 16.92 8.75
N ALA A 83 18.45 16.30 8.78
CA ALA A 83 17.98 15.48 7.67
C ALA A 83 17.15 16.29 6.65
N CYS A 84 16.50 17.38 7.09
CA CYS A 84 15.62 18.21 6.27
C CYS A 84 15.76 19.73 6.57
N THR A 85 16.95 20.20 6.96
CA THR A 85 17.18 21.59 7.46
C THR A 85 16.60 22.67 6.55
N ASP A 86 16.82 22.53 5.25
CA ASP A 86 16.46 23.51 4.22
C ASP A 86 15.03 23.31 3.67
N THR A 87 14.28 22.33 4.20
CA THR A 87 12.93 22.00 3.73
C THR A 87 11.85 22.76 4.51
N LYS A 88 10.96 23.44 3.78
CA LYS A 88 9.79 24.15 4.31
C LYS A 88 8.54 23.27 4.17
N CYS A 89 7.83 23.07 5.28
CA CYS A 89 6.69 22.17 5.38
C CYS A 89 5.43 22.88 5.89
N LEU A 90 4.35 22.89 5.11
CA LEU A 90 3.01 23.28 5.55
C LEU A 90 2.16 22.05 5.94
N VAL A 91 1.57 22.05 7.13
CA VAL A 91 0.65 21.01 7.59
C VAL A 91 -0.74 21.61 7.79
N ILE A 92 -1.73 21.08 7.08
CA ILE A 92 -3.12 21.57 7.11
C ILE A 92 -3.90 20.73 8.12
N GLY A 93 -4.31 21.34 9.23
CA GLY A 93 -5.10 20.75 10.31
C GLY A 93 -4.28 20.36 11.55
N SER A 94 -4.65 20.93 12.71
CA SER A 94 -4.10 20.57 14.03
C SER A 94 -4.80 19.35 14.64
N GLY A 95 -5.25 18.41 13.80
CA GLY A 95 -5.73 17.10 14.26
C GLY A 95 -4.60 16.27 14.87
N PRO A 96 -4.91 15.19 15.62
CA PRO A 96 -3.87 14.33 16.21
C PRO A 96 -2.83 13.86 15.20
N CYS A 97 -3.26 13.48 13.99
CA CYS A 97 -2.40 12.98 12.93
C CYS A 97 -1.54 14.09 12.29
N GLY A 98 -2.09 15.30 12.14
CA GLY A 98 -1.36 16.47 11.64
C GLY A 98 -0.26 16.92 12.61
N LEU A 99 -0.63 17.13 13.89
CA LEU A 99 0.34 17.47 14.94
C LEU A 99 1.39 16.36 15.12
N ARG A 100 1.01 15.08 15.01
CA ARG A 100 1.97 13.96 15.09
C ARG A 100 2.97 13.98 13.93
N THR A 101 2.55 14.29 12.71
CA THR A 101 3.45 14.49 11.57
C THR A 101 4.37 15.68 11.78
N ALA A 102 3.82 16.82 12.21
CA ALA A 102 4.58 18.05 12.44
C ALA A 102 5.75 17.85 13.43
N ILE A 103 5.54 17.06 14.49
CA ILE A 103 6.57 16.69 15.47
C ILE A 103 7.72 15.89 14.83
N GLU A 104 7.44 14.94 13.93
CA GLU A 104 8.51 14.15 13.27
C GLU A 104 9.26 14.99 12.21
N LEU A 105 8.56 15.89 11.51
CA LEU A 105 9.16 16.84 10.57
C LEU A 105 10.08 17.84 11.29
N ALA A 106 9.70 18.32 12.48
CA ALA A 106 10.56 19.15 13.33
C ALA A 106 11.78 18.35 13.83
N PHE A 107 11.62 17.09 14.26
CA PHE A 107 12.77 16.25 14.62
C PHE A 107 13.72 15.97 13.44
N LEU A 108 13.24 15.97 12.19
CA LEU A 108 14.09 15.90 10.99
C LEU A 108 14.88 17.20 10.72
N GLY A 109 14.48 18.32 11.33
CA GLY A 109 15.09 19.65 11.18
C GLY A 109 14.37 20.59 10.21
N ALA A 110 13.20 20.23 9.68
CA ALA A 110 12.46 21.07 8.73
C ALA A 110 11.83 22.30 9.39
N LYS A 111 11.63 23.38 8.62
CA LYS A 111 10.75 24.49 9.03
C LYS A 111 9.30 23.99 8.92
N VAL A 112 8.62 23.79 10.06
CA VAL A 112 7.25 23.28 10.08
C VAL A 112 6.27 24.38 10.51
N VAL A 113 5.28 24.62 9.65
CA VAL A 113 4.15 25.51 9.90
C VAL A 113 2.86 24.68 9.87
N VAL A 114 2.02 24.82 10.90
CA VAL A 114 0.71 24.16 11.00
C VAL A 114 -0.38 25.23 10.97
N ILE A 115 -1.36 25.07 10.09
CA ILE A 115 -2.57 25.91 10.06
C ILE A 115 -3.81 25.13 10.49
N GLU A 116 -4.65 25.73 11.32
CA GLU A 116 -5.91 25.16 11.79
C GLU A 116 -7.01 26.23 11.74
N LYS A 117 -8.17 25.86 11.18
CA LYS A 117 -9.29 26.78 10.99
C LYS A 117 -10.13 27.02 12.24
N ARG A 118 -9.90 26.24 13.29
CA ARG A 118 -10.47 26.41 14.63
C ARG A 118 -9.44 27.02 15.58
N ASP A 119 -9.91 27.49 16.73
CA ASP A 119 -9.08 27.94 17.86
C ASP A 119 -9.32 27.12 19.14
N THR A 120 -10.13 26.07 19.04
CA THR A 120 -10.62 25.27 20.17
C THR A 120 -10.70 23.79 19.83
N PHE A 121 -10.16 22.95 20.71
CA PHE A 121 -10.24 21.49 20.61
C PHE A 121 -11.49 21.01 21.35
N SER A 122 -12.62 20.94 20.65
CA SER A 122 -13.94 20.70 21.25
C SER A 122 -14.35 19.23 21.40
N ARG A 123 -13.76 18.32 20.63
CA ARG A 123 -14.22 16.92 20.51
C ARG A 123 -13.93 16.13 21.79
N ASN A 124 -14.98 15.79 22.54
CA ASN A 124 -14.89 14.98 23.75
C ASN A 124 -14.75 13.47 23.46
N ASN A 125 -15.27 12.99 22.32
CA ASN A 125 -15.25 11.57 21.91
C ASN A 125 -13.88 10.90 22.11
N VAL A 126 -13.92 9.63 22.51
CA VAL A 126 -12.73 8.87 22.95
C VAL A 126 -12.18 7.97 21.84
N LEU A 127 -10.85 8.02 21.66
CA LEU A 127 -10.08 7.17 20.76
C LEU A 127 -9.41 6.05 21.54
N HIS A 128 -9.60 4.80 21.10
CA HIS A 128 -8.75 3.69 21.49
C HIS A 128 -7.33 3.83 20.89
N LEU A 129 -6.33 3.38 21.65
CA LEU A 129 -4.90 3.49 21.35
C LEU A 129 -4.28 2.09 21.34
N TRP A 130 -3.76 1.66 20.19
CA TRP A 130 -2.99 0.42 20.11
C TRP A 130 -1.73 0.49 21.00
N PRO A 131 -1.23 -0.64 21.54
CA PRO A 131 -0.08 -0.66 22.46
C PRO A 131 1.15 0.13 21.99
N TYR A 132 1.46 0.13 20.69
CA TYR A 132 2.56 0.90 20.13
C TYR A 132 2.31 2.43 20.19
N THR A 133 1.07 2.91 20.02
CA THR A 133 0.74 4.35 20.13
C THR A 133 0.83 4.82 21.57
N ILE A 134 0.43 3.98 22.54
CA ILE A 134 0.65 4.22 23.96
C ILE A 134 2.16 4.29 24.25
N HIS A 135 2.98 3.44 23.61
CA HIS A 135 4.43 3.48 23.74
C HIS A 135 5.05 4.76 23.17
N ASP A 136 4.71 5.14 21.93
CA ASP A 136 5.15 6.37 21.25
C ASP A 136 4.81 7.62 22.06
N LEU A 137 3.57 7.74 22.53
CA LEU A 137 3.13 8.88 23.34
C LEU A 137 3.80 8.90 24.74
N ARG A 138 3.99 7.75 25.38
CA ARG A 138 4.85 7.64 26.60
C ARG A 138 6.32 8.00 26.28
N GLY A 139 6.78 7.76 25.05
CA GLY A 139 8.07 8.19 24.51
C GLY A 139 8.18 9.71 24.43
N LEU A 140 7.18 10.39 23.87
CA LEU A 140 7.08 11.87 23.81
C LEU A 140 6.74 12.55 25.16
N GLY A 141 6.65 11.79 26.25
CA GLY A 141 6.42 12.33 27.59
C GLY A 141 4.97 12.59 27.97
N ALA A 142 3.98 11.99 27.28
CA ALA A 142 2.55 12.18 27.49
C ALA A 142 2.08 12.36 28.95
N LYS A 143 2.57 11.52 29.87
CA LYS A 143 2.20 11.55 31.30
C LYS A 143 2.58 12.86 32.02
N LYS A 144 3.49 13.68 31.46
CA LYS A 144 3.81 15.03 31.95
C LYS A 144 2.69 16.04 31.64
N PHE A 145 2.02 15.89 30.49
CA PHE A 145 0.96 16.80 30.02
C PHE A 145 -0.45 16.32 30.42
N TYR A 146 -0.64 15.00 30.55
CA TYR A 146 -1.89 14.39 31.02
C TYR A 146 -1.57 13.28 32.02
N GLY A 147 -1.65 13.59 33.33
CA GLY A 147 -1.23 12.66 34.39
C GLY A 147 -1.98 11.33 34.44
N LYS A 148 -3.24 11.31 33.96
CA LYS A 148 -4.09 10.12 33.81
C LYS A 148 -3.70 9.23 32.60
N PHE A 149 -2.82 9.69 31.70
CA PHE A 149 -2.57 9.03 30.41
C PHE A 149 -2.20 7.54 30.55
N CYS A 150 -3.09 6.68 30.06
CA CYS A 150 -2.99 5.22 30.11
C CYS A 150 -2.50 4.72 31.49
N ALA A 151 -3.15 5.17 32.56
CA ALA A 151 -2.94 4.69 33.91
C ALA A 151 -3.68 3.36 34.14
N GLY A 152 -3.03 2.40 34.81
CA GLY A 152 -3.57 1.05 34.98
C GLY A 152 -3.76 0.36 33.62
N SER A 153 -4.98 -0.09 33.35
CA SER A 153 -5.39 -0.77 32.11
C SER A 153 -5.97 0.15 31.03
N ILE A 154 -6.07 1.47 31.27
CA ILE A 154 -6.67 2.41 30.31
C ILE A 154 -5.87 2.41 28.99
N ASP A 155 -6.54 2.10 27.88
CA ASP A 155 -5.96 2.04 26.53
C ASP A 155 -6.52 3.10 25.58
N HIS A 156 -7.10 4.18 26.10
CA HIS A 156 -7.81 5.19 25.33
C HIS A 156 -7.58 6.64 25.81
N ILE A 157 -8.03 7.61 25.00
CA ILE A 157 -7.92 9.06 25.29
C ILE A 157 -8.99 9.86 24.51
N SER A 158 -9.59 10.89 25.12
CA SER A 158 -10.45 11.85 24.39
C SER A 158 -9.67 12.66 23.35
N ILE A 159 -10.27 12.88 22.17
CA ILE A 159 -9.62 13.54 21.01
C ILE A 159 -8.99 14.88 21.42
N ARG A 160 -9.73 15.71 22.16
CA ARG A 160 -9.24 17.01 22.64
C ARG A 160 -7.99 16.94 23.53
N GLN A 161 -7.86 15.92 24.38
CA GLN A 161 -6.68 15.75 25.24
C GLN A 161 -5.46 15.32 24.41
N LEU A 162 -5.66 14.45 23.42
CA LEU A 162 -4.60 14.08 22.48
C LEU A 162 -4.14 15.29 21.66
N GLN A 163 -5.07 16.14 21.19
CA GLN A 163 -4.72 17.40 20.50
C GLN A 163 -3.96 18.39 21.42
N LEU A 164 -4.41 18.62 22.66
CA LEU A 164 -3.71 19.49 23.62
C LEU A 164 -2.28 19.01 23.93
N MET A 165 -2.12 17.69 24.12
CA MET A 165 -0.83 17.08 24.42
C MET A 165 0.14 17.19 23.24
N LEU A 166 -0.30 16.87 22.03
CA LEU A 166 0.52 16.99 20.83
C LEU A 166 0.82 18.45 20.47
N LEU A 167 -0.09 19.38 20.71
CA LEU A 167 0.16 20.82 20.55
C LEU A 167 1.30 21.30 21.46
N LYS A 168 1.31 20.88 22.74
CA LYS A 168 2.39 21.22 23.67
C LYS A 168 3.73 20.66 23.23
N ILE A 169 3.77 19.43 22.72
CA ILE A 169 5.00 18.81 22.20
C ILE A 169 5.46 19.53 20.94
N ALA A 170 4.56 19.84 20.00
CA ALA A 170 4.85 20.54 18.76
C ALA A 170 5.48 21.93 19.03
N LEU A 171 4.84 22.74 19.89
CA LEU A 171 5.36 24.06 20.29
C LEU A 171 6.75 23.95 20.96
N ILE A 172 6.96 22.96 21.83
CA ILE A 172 8.28 22.71 22.46
C ILE A 172 9.39 22.44 21.43
N VAL A 173 9.09 21.70 20.35
CA VAL A 173 10.08 21.33 19.32
C VAL A 173 10.17 22.35 18.17
N GLY A 174 9.63 23.57 18.35
CA GLY A 174 9.77 24.66 17.38
C GLY A 174 8.80 24.61 16.20
N VAL A 175 7.72 23.82 16.27
CA VAL A 175 6.64 23.88 15.28
C VAL A 175 5.85 25.18 15.44
N GLU A 176 5.72 25.92 14.36
CA GLU A 176 4.91 27.13 14.31
C GLU A 176 3.44 26.77 14.08
N VAL A 177 2.51 27.21 14.95
CA VAL A 177 1.10 26.80 14.89
C VAL A 177 0.19 28.02 14.87
N HIS A 178 -0.66 28.12 13.85
CA HIS A 178 -1.61 29.21 13.65
C HIS A 178 -3.05 28.70 13.67
N VAL A 179 -3.90 29.40 14.42
CA VAL A 179 -5.31 29.05 14.65
C VAL A 179 -6.24 30.11 14.07
N ASN A 180 -7.47 29.71 13.73
CA ASN A 180 -8.41 30.50 12.92
C ASN A 180 -7.86 30.87 11.52
N VAL A 181 -7.04 29.99 10.94
CA VAL A 181 -6.52 30.09 9.57
C VAL A 181 -7.05 28.90 8.76
N GLU A 182 -7.96 29.18 7.82
CA GLU A 182 -8.50 28.17 6.91
C GLU A 182 -7.72 28.16 5.59
N PHE A 183 -7.24 26.98 5.20
CA PHE A 183 -6.69 26.73 3.87
C PHE A 183 -7.81 26.68 2.82
N ILE A 184 -7.60 27.35 1.68
CA ILE A 184 -8.56 27.42 0.57
C ILE A 184 -8.06 26.59 -0.61
N LYS A 185 -6.88 26.90 -1.16
CA LYS A 185 -6.23 26.15 -2.23
C LYS A 185 -4.72 26.39 -2.26
N LEU A 186 -4.00 25.62 -3.07
CA LEU A 186 -2.61 25.91 -3.44
C LEU A 186 -2.55 27.12 -4.40
N LEU A 187 -1.50 27.91 -4.27
CA LEU A 187 -1.10 28.94 -5.22
C LEU A 187 0.22 28.53 -5.86
N GLU A 188 0.26 28.60 -7.19
CA GLU A 188 1.41 28.20 -7.99
C GLU A 188 2.47 29.32 -8.01
N PRO A 189 3.75 29.00 -8.28
CA PRO A 189 4.78 30.02 -8.49
C PRO A 189 4.42 30.94 -9.68
N PRO A 190 4.78 32.23 -9.65
CA PRO A 190 4.52 33.16 -10.75
C PRO A 190 5.43 32.89 -11.96
N GLU A 191 4.90 33.07 -13.17
CA GLU A 191 5.58 32.72 -14.43
C GLU A 191 6.88 33.53 -14.68
N ASP A 192 6.92 34.78 -14.21
CA ASP A 192 7.93 35.78 -14.57
C ASP A 192 9.33 35.56 -13.96
N GLN A 193 9.52 34.63 -13.01
CA GLN A 193 10.76 34.53 -12.21
C GLN A 193 11.24 33.08 -12.00
N PRO A 194 11.66 32.36 -13.07
CA PRO A 194 11.89 30.91 -13.08
C PRO A 194 13.14 30.39 -12.32
N ASN A 195 13.66 31.15 -11.36
CA ASN A 195 14.82 30.84 -10.52
C ASN A 195 14.88 31.70 -9.22
N GLU A 196 14.19 32.84 -9.15
CA GLU A 196 14.29 33.82 -8.03
C GLU A 196 12.93 34.19 -7.40
N GLY A 197 11.81 33.69 -7.95
CA GLY A 197 10.48 33.99 -7.45
C GLY A 197 10.09 33.20 -6.19
N PRO A 198 9.00 33.62 -5.50
CA PRO A 198 8.43 32.84 -4.41
C PRO A 198 7.90 31.50 -4.94
N GLY A 199 8.20 30.42 -4.22
CA GLY A 199 7.74 29.07 -4.57
C GLY A 199 6.24 28.86 -4.34
N TRP A 200 5.84 27.60 -4.18
CA TRP A 200 4.45 27.23 -3.91
C TRP A 200 3.96 27.83 -2.59
N ARG A 201 2.76 28.43 -2.62
CA ARG A 201 2.12 29.10 -1.47
C ARG A 201 0.70 28.58 -1.25
N ALA A 202 0.04 29.06 -0.19
CA ALA A 202 -1.34 28.70 0.13
C ALA A 202 -2.25 29.94 0.09
N GLU A 203 -3.39 29.83 -0.59
CA GLU A 203 -4.48 30.77 -0.36
C GLU A 203 -5.13 30.44 0.98
N ILE A 204 -5.16 31.42 1.88
CA ILE A 204 -5.70 31.26 3.24
C ILE A 204 -6.76 32.31 3.56
N ARG A 205 -7.63 31.97 4.50
CA ARG A 205 -8.65 32.85 5.08
C ARG A 205 -8.38 33.01 6.57
N PRO A 206 -8.21 34.25 7.09
CA PRO A 206 -8.26 35.53 6.38
C PRO A 206 -7.00 35.82 5.55
N ALA A 207 -7.18 36.42 4.37
CA ALA A 207 -6.11 36.64 3.39
C ALA A 207 -5.03 37.67 3.81
N GLY A 208 -5.30 38.51 4.82
CA GLY A 208 -4.32 39.44 5.38
C GLY A 208 -3.41 38.82 6.46
N HIS A 209 -3.37 37.49 6.56
CA HIS A 209 -2.59 36.77 7.58
C HIS A 209 -1.16 36.47 7.07
N PRO A 210 -0.09 36.61 7.89
CA PRO A 210 1.31 36.54 7.42
C PRO A 210 1.74 35.25 6.70
N ILE A 211 1.04 34.12 6.91
CA ILE A 211 1.30 32.85 6.19
C ILE A 211 1.01 32.96 4.68
N SER A 212 0.26 33.95 4.21
CA SER A 212 -0.04 34.13 2.77
C SER A 212 1.23 34.29 1.91
N ASP A 213 2.34 34.73 2.52
CA ASP A 213 3.64 34.90 1.89
C ASP A 213 4.65 33.78 2.25
N PHE A 214 4.25 32.77 3.04
CA PHE A 214 5.08 31.61 3.36
C PHE A 214 5.07 30.60 2.21
N ASP A 215 6.24 30.43 1.59
CA ASP A 215 6.51 29.42 0.56
C ASP A 215 6.91 28.07 1.17
N PHE A 216 6.59 26.97 0.49
CA PHE A 216 6.88 25.61 0.99
C PHE A 216 7.13 24.57 -0.11
N ASP A 217 8.07 23.65 0.15
CA ASP A 217 8.43 22.53 -0.73
C ASP A 217 7.58 21.28 -0.45
N VAL A 218 6.92 21.24 0.71
CA VAL A 218 6.13 20.10 1.19
C VAL A 218 4.81 20.59 1.77
N VAL A 219 3.69 19.95 1.40
CA VAL A 219 2.38 20.17 2.01
C VAL A 219 1.71 18.85 2.44
N VAL A 220 1.17 18.82 3.65
CA VAL A 220 0.51 17.65 4.25
C VAL A 220 -0.94 17.96 4.64
N GLY A 221 -1.89 17.32 3.95
CA GLY A 221 -3.32 17.39 4.28
C GLY A 221 -3.69 16.45 5.42
N ALA A 222 -3.97 17.00 6.61
CA ALA A 222 -4.43 16.30 7.81
C ALA A 222 -5.73 16.91 8.39
N ASP A 223 -6.50 17.54 7.51
CA ASP A 223 -7.74 18.29 7.74
C ASP A 223 -8.99 17.42 7.95
N GLY A 224 -8.88 16.12 7.65
CA GLY A 224 -9.87 15.10 8.00
C GLY A 224 -10.72 14.64 6.82
N ARG A 225 -12.02 14.36 7.06
CA ARG A 225 -12.89 13.59 6.15
C ARG A 225 -12.93 14.10 4.70
N ARG A 226 -12.89 15.42 4.51
CA ARG A 226 -12.87 16.07 3.19
C ARG A 226 -11.58 16.85 3.08
N SER A 227 -10.60 16.28 2.38
CA SER A 227 -9.33 16.95 2.10
C SER A 227 -9.55 18.13 1.17
N THR A 228 -8.92 19.25 1.51
CA THR A 228 -8.85 20.49 0.73
C THR A 228 -7.73 20.49 -0.32
N LEU A 229 -6.91 19.44 -0.40
CA LEU A 229 -5.86 19.30 -1.42
C LEU A 229 -6.37 18.56 -2.66
N ASP A 230 -6.25 19.21 -3.82
CA ASP A 230 -6.62 18.64 -5.12
C ASP A 230 -5.63 17.59 -5.64
N GLY A 231 -6.11 16.71 -6.53
CA GLY A 231 -5.35 15.64 -7.17
C GLY A 231 -5.54 14.25 -6.53
N PHE A 232 -6.13 14.19 -5.33
CA PHE A 232 -6.39 12.93 -4.61
C PHE A 232 -7.79 12.38 -4.86
N ARG A 233 -7.91 11.47 -5.84
CA ARG A 233 -9.18 10.74 -6.09
C ARG A 233 -9.56 9.87 -4.88
N ARG A 234 -10.86 9.68 -4.67
CA ARG A 234 -11.42 8.92 -3.55
C ARG A 234 -12.02 7.59 -4.00
N LYS A 235 -11.65 6.51 -3.32
CA LYS A 235 -12.34 5.22 -3.37
C LYS A 235 -13.37 5.18 -2.25
N GLU A 236 -14.65 5.07 -2.61
CA GLU A 236 -15.74 4.78 -1.68
C GLU A 236 -15.85 3.27 -1.46
N PHE A 237 -15.87 2.86 -0.20
CA PHE A 237 -16.18 1.49 0.22
C PHE A 237 -17.55 1.48 0.89
N ARG A 238 -18.58 1.21 0.09
CA ARG A 238 -19.97 1.13 0.57
C ARG A 238 -20.29 -0.26 1.13
N GLY A 239 -20.61 -0.31 2.41
CA GLY A 239 -21.02 -1.51 3.15
C GLY A 239 -22.53 -1.72 3.17
N LYS A 240 -23.01 -2.48 4.17
CA LYS A 240 -24.42 -2.43 4.58
C LYS A 240 -24.69 -1.08 5.25
N LEU A 241 -25.96 -0.66 5.29
CA LEU A 241 -26.37 0.53 6.04
C LEU A 241 -25.97 0.39 7.51
N ALA A 242 -25.11 1.27 7.99
CA ALA A 242 -24.60 1.28 9.35
C ALA A 242 -24.68 2.70 9.91
N ILE A 243 -25.48 2.88 10.96
CA ILE A 243 -25.71 4.17 11.62
C ILE A 243 -25.04 4.11 12.98
N ALA A 244 -24.07 4.99 13.22
CA ALA A 244 -23.38 5.09 14.49
C ALA A 244 -23.95 6.23 15.33
N ILE A 245 -24.12 5.99 16.63
CA ILE A 245 -24.42 7.02 17.62
C ILE A 245 -23.23 7.10 18.57
N THR A 246 -22.75 8.31 18.85
CA THR A 246 -21.81 8.56 19.95
C THR A 246 -22.48 9.43 21.01
N ALA A 247 -22.31 9.10 22.28
CA ALA A 247 -22.81 9.87 23.41
C ALA A 247 -21.70 10.07 24.45
N ASN A 248 -21.64 11.26 25.06
CA ASN A 248 -20.77 11.58 26.17
C ASN A 248 -21.61 11.98 27.39
N PHE A 249 -21.45 11.29 28.51
CA PHE A 249 -22.05 11.67 29.80
C PHE A 249 -20.99 12.20 30.77
N VAL A 250 -21.41 12.99 31.75
CA VAL A 250 -20.53 13.62 32.74
C VAL A 250 -19.93 12.57 33.68
N ASN A 251 -18.61 12.39 33.65
CA ASN A 251 -17.89 11.57 34.63
C ASN A 251 -17.51 12.39 35.87
N ARG A 252 -18.21 12.17 36.98
CA ARG A 252 -17.96 12.86 38.27
C ARG A 252 -16.82 12.22 39.08
N ASN A 253 -16.20 11.16 38.56
CA ASN A 253 -15.05 10.44 39.16
C ASN A 253 -15.37 9.87 40.57
N THR A 254 -16.64 9.57 40.86
CA THR A 254 -17.06 8.96 42.13
C THR A 254 -16.62 7.49 42.25
N THR A 255 -16.63 6.97 43.48
CA THR A 255 -16.28 5.56 43.77
C THR A 255 -17.30 4.55 43.25
N ALA A 256 -18.50 4.98 42.84
CA ALA A 256 -19.49 4.16 42.14
C ALA A 256 -19.13 4.07 40.65
N GLU A 257 -19.03 5.21 39.96
CA GLU A 257 -18.59 5.31 38.56
C GLU A 257 -17.24 4.60 38.33
N ALA A 258 -16.30 4.72 39.27
CA ALA A 258 -15.00 4.07 39.20
C ALA A 258 -15.07 2.53 39.12
N LYS A 259 -16.10 1.90 39.69
CA LYS A 259 -16.27 0.43 39.73
C LYS A 259 -16.86 -0.17 38.46
N VAL A 260 -17.67 0.57 37.72
CA VAL A 260 -18.36 0.07 36.50
C VAL A 260 -17.33 -0.40 35.47
N GLU A 261 -17.44 -1.63 34.97
CA GLU A 261 -16.47 -2.16 34.00
C GLU A 261 -16.64 -1.53 32.60
N GLU A 262 -15.55 -1.40 31.85
CA GLU A 262 -15.56 -0.86 30.48
C GLU A 262 -16.00 -1.93 29.46
N ILE A 263 -16.69 -1.53 28.40
CA ILE A 263 -17.18 -2.44 27.36
C ILE A 263 -16.22 -2.40 26.17
N SER A 264 -15.23 -3.29 26.18
CA SER A 264 -14.19 -3.41 25.16
C SER A 264 -14.69 -4.00 23.82
N GLY A 265 -15.60 -3.30 23.14
CA GLY A 265 -16.00 -3.63 21.76
C GLY A 265 -16.83 -4.91 21.64
N VAL A 266 -17.92 -5.00 22.40
CA VAL A 266 -18.80 -6.19 22.40
C VAL A 266 -19.66 -6.19 21.14
N ALA A 267 -19.10 -6.68 20.03
CA ALA A 267 -19.85 -6.91 18.81
C ALA A 267 -20.88 -8.04 19.00
N PHE A 268 -22.04 -7.92 18.35
CA PHE A 268 -23.17 -8.87 18.41
C PHE A 268 -22.74 -10.34 18.30
N ILE A 269 -21.75 -10.63 17.45
CA ILE A 269 -21.19 -11.96 17.20
C ILE A 269 -20.75 -12.67 18.50
N PHE A 270 -20.19 -11.94 19.48
CA PHE A 270 -19.60 -12.52 20.69
C PHE A 270 -20.55 -12.60 21.89
N ASN A 271 -21.56 -11.73 21.96
CA ASN A 271 -22.52 -11.71 23.06
C ASN A 271 -23.96 -11.49 22.55
N GLN A 272 -24.43 -12.41 21.71
CA GLN A 272 -25.77 -12.33 21.10
C GLN A 272 -26.87 -12.22 22.16
N LYS A 273 -26.71 -12.88 23.32
CA LYS A 273 -27.68 -12.81 24.41
C LYS A 273 -27.89 -11.37 24.89
N PHE A 274 -26.84 -10.64 25.25
CA PHE A 274 -26.95 -9.24 25.71
C PHE A 274 -27.75 -8.34 24.73
N PHE A 275 -27.58 -8.52 23.41
CA PHE A 275 -28.33 -7.74 22.42
C PHE A 275 -29.77 -8.21 22.18
N LEU A 276 -30.07 -9.48 22.46
CA LEU A 276 -31.44 -9.97 22.46
C LEU A 276 -32.18 -9.48 23.71
N ASP A 277 -31.56 -9.61 24.89
CA ASP A 277 -32.08 -9.12 26.16
C ASP A 277 -32.32 -7.59 26.10
N LEU A 278 -31.35 -6.82 25.60
CA LEU A 278 -31.49 -5.37 25.36
C LEU A 278 -32.72 -5.08 24.49
N LYS A 279 -32.90 -5.82 23.39
CA LYS A 279 -34.00 -5.60 22.46
C LYS A 279 -35.35 -5.98 23.06
N GLU A 280 -35.40 -7.03 23.89
CA GLU A 280 -36.64 -7.48 24.53
C GLU A 280 -37.08 -6.54 25.66
N GLU A 281 -36.14 -6.04 26.48
CA GLU A 281 -36.45 -5.10 27.57
C GLU A 281 -36.67 -3.65 27.10
N THR A 282 -35.88 -3.16 26.13
CA THR A 282 -35.87 -1.73 25.73
C THR A 282 -36.42 -1.46 24.33
N GLY A 283 -36.51 -2.46 23.45
CA GLY A 283 -36.80 -2.27 22.02
C GLY A 283 -35.61 -1.74 21.18
N ILE A 284 -34.43 -1.55 21.79
CA ILE A 284 -33.22 -1.05 21.12
C ILE A 284 -32.49 -2.21 20.43
N ASP A 285 -32.26 -2.11 19.12
CA ASP A 285 -31.59 -3.15 18.32
C ASP A 285 -30.23 -2.66 17.77
N LEU A 286 -29.15 -3.10 18.42
CA LEU A 286 -27.76 -2.72 18.11
C LEU A 286 -26.97 -3.89 17.50
N GLU A 287 -25.94 -3.56 16.73
CA GLU A 287 -24.93 -4.52 16.22
C GLU A 287 -23.64 -4.53 17.05
N ASN A 288 -23.37 -3.47 17.81
CA ASN A 288 -22.20 -3.29 18.65
C ASN A 288 -22.45 -2.15 19.66
N ILE A 289 -21.86 -2.25 20.85
CA ILE A 289 -21.75 -1.15 21.82
C ILE A 289 -20.35 -1.17 22.46
N VAL A 290 -19.79 0.02 22.66
CA VAL A 290 -18.48 0.25 23.26
C VAL A 290 -18.64 1.33 24.32
N TYR A 291 -18.01 1.15 25.48
CA TYR A 291 -18.01 2.11 26.59
C TYR A 291 -16.57 2.31 27.11
N TYR A 292 -16.13 3.57 27.14
CA TYR A 292 -14.85 4.01 27.69
C TYR A 292 -15.05 5.08 28.77
N LYS A 293 -14.23 5.04 29.83
CA LYS A 293 -14.30 5.90 31.00
C LYS A 293 -13.09 6.84 31.06
N ASP A 294 -13.09 7.86 30.21
CA ASP A 294 -12.08 8.93 30.22
C ASP A 294 -12.62 10.15 31.02
N ASN A 295 -12.51 11.38 30.49
CA ASN A 295 -13.05 12.58 31.14
C ASN A 295 -14.59 12.68 31.01
N THR A 296 -15.17 11.87 30.14
CA THR A 296 -16.60 11.58 29.99
C THR A 296 -16.81 10.07 30.06
N HIS A 297 -18.02 9.65 30.42
CA HIS A 297 -18.47 8.28 30.11
C HIS A 297 -18.86 8.29 28.64
N TYR A 298 -17.98 7.78 27.79
CA TYR A 298 -18.14 7.80 26.34
C TYR A 298 -18.70 6.48 25.85
N PHE A 299 -19.79 6.55 25.09
CA PHE A 299 -20.40 5.42 24.41
C PHE A 299 -20.33 5.62 22.90
N VAL A 300 -20.01 4.55 22.18
CA VAL A 300 -20.27 4.47 20.74
C VAL A 300 -20.98 3.15 20.43
N MET A 301 -22.10 3.26 19.71
CA MET A 301 -22.98 2.15 19.37
C MET A 301 -23.35 2.20 17.89
N THR A 302 -23.57 1.04 17.27
CA THR A 302 -24.05 0.95 15.89
C THR A 302 -25.47 0.40 15.87
N ALA A 303 -26.43 1.26 15.59
CA ALA A 303 -27.87 0.98 15.67
C ALA A 303 -28.44 0.57 14.31
N LYS A 304 -29.42 -0.33 14.32
CA LYS A 304 -30.14 -0.72 13.10
C LYS A 304 -31.22 0.32 12.78
N LYS A 305 -31.29 0.75 11.52
CA LYS A 305 -32.28 1.72 11.01
C LYS A 305 -33.71 1.46 11.49
N GLN A 306 -34.15 0.21 11.50
CA GLN A 306 -35.51 -0.13 11.92
C GLN A 306 -35.78 0.27 13.38
N SER A 307 -34.88 -0.05 14.31
CA SER A 307 -35.04 0.33 15.73
C SER A 307 -35.03 1.85 15.94
N LEU A 308 -34.32 2.61 15.10
CA LEU A 308 -34.34 4.08 15.13
C LEU A 308 -35.66 4.66 14.60
N LEU A 309 -36.32 4.00 13.64
CA LEU A 309 -37.67 4.34 13.19
C LEU A 309 -38.71 3.93 14.26
N ASP A 310 -38.60 2.71 14.81
CA ASP A 310 -39.52 2.16 15.82
C ASP A 310 -39.51 2.99 17.12
N LYS A 311 -38.36 3.57 17.50
CA LYS A 311 -38.19 4.49 18.64
C LYS A 311 -38.43 5.96 18.29
N GLY A 312 -38.82 6.30 17.06
CA GLY A 312 -39.08 7.67 16.62
C GLY A 312 -37.84 8.59 16.49
N VAL A 313 -36.63 8.06 16.65
CA VAL A 313 -35.36 8.80 16.48
C VAL A 313 -35.20 9.29 15.05
N ILE A 314 -35.67 8.50 14.08
CA ILE A 314 -35.77 8.88 12.67
C ILE A 314 -37.24 9.06 12.33
N ILE A 315 -37.61 10.23 11.80
CA ILE A 315 -39.00 10.64 11.57
C ILE A 315 -39.56 10.01 10.28
N HIS A 316 -38.76 9.99 9.20
CA HIS A 316 -39.14 9.40 7.92
C HIS A 316 -38.07 8.47 7.36
N ASP A 317 -38.52 7.38 6.72
CA ASP A 317 -37.66 6.49 5.95
C ASP A 317 -37.27 7.14 4.61
N TYR A 318 -36.01 7.56 4.50
CA TYR A 318 -35.39 7.93 3.23
C TYR A 318 -34.39 6.86 2.75
N ILE A 319 -34.30 6.73 1.42
CA ILE A 319 -33.35 5.84 0.71
C ILE A 319 -31.92 6.42 0.76
N GLU A 320 -31.80 7.74 0.64
CA GLU A 320 -30.54 8.49 0.68
C GLU A 320 -30.07 8.68 2.13
N THR A 321 -28.86 8.21 2.47
CA THR A 321 -28.37 8.26 3.86
C THR A 321 -28.12 9.67 4.38
N GLU A 322 -27.71 10.61 3.51
CA GLU A 322 -27.56 12.03 3.86
C GLU A 322 -28.90 12.69 4.24
N ARG A 323 -30.01 12.27 3.62
CA ARG A 323 -31.37 12.75 3.98
C ARG A 323 -31.92 12.03 5.21
N LEU A 324 -31.72 10.72 5.28
CA LEU A 324 -32.12 9.87 6.42
C LEU A 324 -31.53 10.40 7.74
N LEU A 325 -30.26 10.84 7.71
CA LEU A 325 -29.51 11.36 8.86
C LEU A 325 -29.43 12.90 8.89
N SER A 326 -30.28 13.59 8.13
CA SER A 326 -30.35 15.05 8.16
C SER A 326 -30.97 15.55 9.48
N SER A 327 -30.56 16.72 9.95
CA SER A 327 -31.09 17.35 11.18
C SER A 327 -32.57 17.76 11.10
N GLN A 328 -33.21 17.61 9.94
CA GLN A 328 -34.66 17.79 9.76
C GLN A 328 -35.44 16.47 9.92
N ASN A 329 -34.74 15.33 9.88
CA ASN A 329 -35.33 13.98 9.91
C ASN A 329 -34.98 13.20 11.19
N VAL A 330 -34.18 13.78 12.08
CA VAL A 330 -33.76 13.20 13.35
C VAL A 330 -34.44 13.96 14.49
N ASP A 331 -35.21 13.26 15.32
CA ASP A 331 -35.72 13.82 16.58
C ASP A 331 -34.60 13.77 17.64
N GLN A 332 -34.19 14.95 18.11
CA GLN A 332 -33.09 15.10 19.04
C GLN A 332 -33.44 14.62 20.46
N GLU A 333 -34.69 14.75 20.92
CA GLU A 333 -35.12 14.28 22.24
C GLU A 333 -35.28 12.75 22.24
N ALA A 334 -35.81 12.19 21.15
CA ALA A 334 -35.83 10.74 20.95
C ALA A 334 -34.40 10.17 20.89
N LEU A 335 -33.47 10.83 20.19
CA LEU A 335 -32.04 10.46 20.15
C LEU A 335 -31.40 10.48 21.55
N LEU A 336 -31.71 11.49 22.37
CA LEU A 336 -31.25 11.60 23.75
C LEU A 336 -31.84 10.50 24.65
N SER A 337 -33.11 10.14 24.46
CA SER A 337 -33.70 9.00 25.18
C SER A 337 -33.04 7.68 24.78
N TYR A 338 -32.95 7.40 23.48
CA TYR A 338 -32.37 6.17 22.92
C TYR A 338 -30.92 5.95 23.37
N ALA A 339 -30.09 6.99 23.29
CA ALA A 339 -28.67 6.89 23.65
C ALA A 339 -28.45 6.78 25.17
N ARG A 340 -29.34 7.36 26.00
CA ARG A 340 -29.31 7.18 27.46
C ARG A 340 -29.72 5.77 27.86
N GLU A 341 -30.85 5.30 27.34
CA GLU A 341 -31.44 3.98 27.62
C GLU A 341 -30.47 2.84 27.25
N ALA A 342 -29.82 2.92 26.08
CA ALA A 342 -28.79 1.97 25.66
C ALA A 342 -27.51 1.99 26.53
N ALA A 343 -27.13 3.15 27.06
CA ALA A 343 -25.96 3.30 27.93
C ALA A 343 -26.21 2.78 29.36
N ASP A 344 -27.44 2.97 29.87
CA ASP A 344 -27.86 2.52 31.20
C ASP A 344 -27.94 0.99 31.25
N PHE A 345 -28.67 0.39 30.30
CA PHE A 345 -28.70 -1.08 30.12
C PHE A 345 -27.29 -1.63 29.88
N GLY A 346 -26.50 -0.99 29.02
CA GLY A 346 -25.12 -1.41 28.71
C GLY A 346 -24.21 -1.48 29.93
N THR A 347 -24.43 -0.61 30.93
CA THR A 347 -23.68 -0.61 32.20
C THR A 347 -24.39 -1.35 33.33
N ASN A 348 -25.45 -2.12 33.03
CA ASN A 348 -26.28 -2.84 34.00
C ASN A 348 -26.84 -1.92 35.10
N TYR A 349 -27.20 -0.68 34.75
CA TYR A 349 -27.73 0.34 35.64
C TYR A 349 -26.78 0.71 36.81
N GLN A 350 -25.46 0.53 36.64
CA GLN A 350 -24.46 0.80 37.69
C GLN A 350 -23.94 2.25 37.69
N LEU A 351 -24.20 3.03 36.64
CA LEU A 351 -23.84 4.45 36.60
C LEU A 351 -24.88 5.29 37.38
N PRO A 352 -24.51 6.07 38.42
CA PRO A 352 -25.50 6.73 39.28
C PRO A 352 -26.37 7.81 38.61
N SER A 353 -25.95 8.30 37.44
CA SER A 353 -26.58 9.43 36.74
C SER A 353 -26.05 9.52 35.31
N LEU A 354 -26.93 9.54 34.31
CA LEU A 354 -26.58 9.72 32.89
C LEU A 354 -26.94 11.13 32.41
N ASP A 355 -26.27 12.12 33.01
CA ASP A 355 -26.30 13.51 32.58
C ASP A 355 -25.39 13.71 31.37
N TYR A 356 -25.88 14.34 30.31
CA TYR A 356 -25.07 14.61 29.12
C TYR A 356 -23.95 15.61 29.41
N ALA A 357 -22.75 15.31 28.89
CA ALA A 357 -21.72 16.31 28.70
C ALA A 357 -22.19 17.35 27.67
N ILE A 358 -21.53 18.52 27.66
CA ILE A 358 -21.90 19.63 26.78
C ILE A 358 -20.90 19.76 25.63
N ASN A 359 -21.42 19.85 24.40
CA ASN A 359 -20.64 20.04 23.18
C ASN A 359 -20.31 21.53 22.95
N HIS A 360 -19.57 21.86 21.88
CA HIS A 360 -19.16 23.26 21.60
C HIS A 360 -20.28 24.20 21.15
N TYR A 361 -21.50 23.71 20.92
CA TYR A 361 -22.69 24.54 20.68
C TYR A 361 -23.52 24.78 21.95
N GLY A 362 -23.06 24.31 23.12
CA GLY A 362 -23.82 24.40 24.37
C GLY A 362 -24.94 23.36 24.51
N GLN A 363 -24.99 22.38 23.60
CA GLN A 363 -26.01 21.34 23.55
C GLN A 363 -25.51 20.02 24.18
N PRO A 364 -26.42 19.12 24.57
CA PRO A 364 -26.09 17.74 24.93
C PRO A 364 -25.20 17.05 23.89
N ASP A 365 -24.14 16.38 24.35
CA ASP A 365 -23.11 15.77 23.52
C ASP A 365 -23.50 14.36 23.06
N VAL A 366 -24.50 14.30 22.17
CA VAL A 366 -24.89 13.13 21.37
C VAL A 366 -24.86 13.48 19.88
N ALA A 367 -24.44 12.54 19.03
CA ALA A 367 -24.38 12.74 17.58
C ALA A 367 -24.54 11.42 16.79
N MET A 368 -25.16 11.52 15.61
CA MET A 368 -25.33 10.42 14.64
C MET A 368 -24.34 10.56 13.47
N PHE A 369 -23.86 9.42 12.94
CA PHE A 369 -22.91 9.37 11.84
C PHE A 369 -23.20 8.23 10.86
N ASP A 370 -22.96 8.47 9.57
CA ASP A 370 -23.03 7.44 8.53
C ASP A 370 -21.71 6.63 8.46
N PHE A 371 -21.77 5.34 8.79
CA PHE A 371 -20.71 4.35 8.58
C PHE A 371 -20.95 3.46 7.35
N THR A 372 -22.03 3.69 6.58
CA THR A 372 -22.34 2.95 5.34
C THR A 372 -21.25 3.15 4.29
N CYS A 373 -20.64 4.34 4.24
CA CYS A 373 -19.57 4.68 3.32
C CYS A 373 -18.30 5.04 4.09
N MET A 374 -17.22 4.30 3.84
CA MET A 374 -15.87 4.66 4.25
C MET A 374 -15.07 5.09 3.03
N TYR A 375 -14.37 6.21 3.10
CA TYR A 375 -13.53 6.71 2.01
C TYR A 375 -12.03 6.47 2.27
N ALA A 376 -11.28 6.16 1.21
CA ALA A 376 -9.83 6.21 1.22
C ALA A 376 -9.33 6.96 -0.02
N SER A 377 -8.15 7.56 0.06
CA SER A 377 -7.47 8.12 -1.11
C SER A 377 -6.97 7.00 -2.03
N GLU A 378 -6.92 7.23 -3.34
CA GLU A 378 -6.33 6.27 -4.29
C GLU A 378 -4.82 6.11 -4.08
N ASN A 379 -4.16 7.21 -3.73
CA ASN A 379 -2.73 7.40 -3.51
C ASN A 379 -2.51 8.18 -2.20
N ALA A 380 -1.40 7.95 -1.52
CA ALA A 380 -1.03 8.67 -0.30
C ALA A 380 -0.22 9.95 -0.55
N ALA A 381 0.48 10.03 -1.68
CA ALA A 381 1.21 11.23 -2.09
C ALA A 381 1.13 11.48 -3.61
N LEU A 382 1.48 12.70 -4.02
CA LEU A 382 1.75 13.13 -5.39
C LEU A 382 2.81 14.23 -5.38
N VAL A 383 3.42 14.53 -6.52
CA VAL A 383 4.34 15.67 -6.68
C VAL A 383 3.81 16.57 -7.78
N ARG A 384 3.88 17.88 -7.55
CA ARG A 384 3.63 18.91 -8.57
C ARG A 384 4.94 19.61 -8.92
N GLU A 385 5.11 19.96 -10.19
CA GLU A 385 6.22 20.77 -10.67
C GLU A 385 5.67 21.85 -11.61
N ASN A 386 5.88 23.12 -11.24
CA ASN A 386 5.63 24.24 -12.15
C ASN A 386 6.76 25.27 -11.99
N PHE A 387 7.17 25.91 -13.10
CA PHE A 387 8.30 26.84 -13.19
C PHE A 387 9.58 26.38 -12.44
N ARG A 388 9.88 25.07 -12.49
CA ARG A 388 10.99 24.38 -11.77
C ARG A 388 10.86 24.29 -10.25
N HIS A 389 9.86 24.90 -9.62
CA HIS A 389 9.59 24.68 -8.21
C HIS A 389 8.79 23.38 -8.05
N GLN A 390 9.35 22.43 -7.30
CA GLN A 390 8.70 21.15 -7.01
C GLN A 390 8.02 21.18 -5.64
N LEU A 391 6.80 20.65 -5.56
CA LEU A 391 6.01 20.53 -4.34
C LEU A 391 5.63 19.07 -4.08
N LEU A 392 6.06 18.53 -2.94
CA LEU A 392 5.67 17.21 -2.46
C LEU A 392 4.37 17.31 -1.65
N VAL A 393 3.31 16.66 -2.14
CA VAL A 393 1.95 16.73 -1.58
C VAL A 393 1.58 15.38 -0.97
N ALA A 394 1.12 15.34 0.29
CA ALA A 394 0.77 14.09 0.98
C ALA A 394 -0.49 14.19 1.84
N LEU A 395 -1.11 13.04 2.14
CA LEU A 395 -2.28 12.92 3.02
C LEU A 395 -1.98 12.04 4.25
N VAL A 396 -2.49 12.43 5.42
CA VAL A 396 -2.25 11.73 6.69
C VAL A 396 -3.47 11.74 7.63
N GLY A 397 -3.85 10.56 8.13
CA GLY A 397 -4.99 10.38 9.05
C GLY A 397 -6.28 10.09 8.31
N ASP A 398 -7.41 10.57 8.83
CA ASP A 398 -8.74 10.39 8.23
C ASP A 398 -8.82 10.96 6.79
N SER A 399 -8.00 11.95 6.47
CA SER A 399 -7.84 12.49 5.10
C SER A 399 -7.15 11.51 4.15
N LEU A 400 -6.41 10.50 4.64
CA LEU A 400 -5.84 9.42 3.84
C LEU A 400 -6.77 8.21 3.78
N LEU A 401 -7.25 7.76 4.95
CA LEU A 401 -8.03 6.54 5.13
C LEU A 401 -8.99 6.71 6.30
N GLU A 402 -10.29 6.71 6.04
CA GLU A 402 -11.30 6.82 7.10
C GLU A 402 -11.28 5.58 8.02
N PRO A 403 -11.23 5.78 9.35
CA PRO A 403 -11.25 4.67 10.29
C PRO A 403 -12.67 4.28 10.69
N PHE A 404 -12.95 2.97 10.73
CA PHE A 404 -14.12 2.44 11.42
C PHE A 404 -13.89 2.51 12.94
N TRP A 405 -14.56 3.44 13.63
CA TRP A 405 -14.26 3.78 15.03
C TRP A 405 -14.41 2.61 16.01
N PRO A 406 -15.40 1.70 15.91
CA PRO A 406 -15.54 0.57 16.82
C PRO A 406 -14.42 -0.49 16.73
N MET A 407 -13.52 -0.41 15.74
CA MET A 407 -12.29 -1.21 15.67
C MET A 407 -11.04 -0.43 16.17
N GLY A 408 -11.20 0.79 16.68
CA GLY A 408 -10.11 1.58 17.28
C GLY A 408 -8.93 1.91 16.35
N THR A 409 -9.15 1.89 15.02
CA THR A 409 -8.04 1.92 14.04
C THR A 409 -7.46 3.31 13.75
N GLY A 410 -8.20 4.39 14.06
CA GLY A 410 -7.90 5.75 13.60
C GLY A 410 -6.56 6.31 14.04
N CYS A 411 -6.33 6.42 15.35
CA CYS A 411 -5.08 6.96 15.88
C CYS A 411 -3.87 6.13 15.43
N ALA A 412 -4.01 4.80 15.39
CA ALA A 412 -2.96 3.89 14.97
C ALA A 412 -2.61 4.02 13.47
N ARG A 413 -3.59 4.06 12.56
CA ARG A 413 -3.32 4.18 11.12
C ARG A 413 -2.89 5.60 10.75
N GLY A 414 -3.42 6.62 11.43
CA GLY A 414 -2.97 8.00 11.29
C GLY A 414 -1.51 8.21 11.72
N PHE A 415 -1.08 7.61 12.83
CA PHE A 415 0.32 7.71 13.29
C PHE A 415 1.29 6.91 12.42
N LEU A 416 0.90 5.72 11.93
CA LEU A 416 1.70 5.00 10.93
C LEU A 416 1.89 5.84 9.65
N ALA A 417 0.80 6.44 9.14
CA ALA A 417 0.87 7.33 7.98
C ALA A 417 1.70 8.60 8.24
N ALA A 418 1.73 9.12 9.47
CA ALA A 418 2.61 10.23 9.86
C ALA A 418 4.09 9.84 9.76
N PHE A 419 4.47 8.67 10.29
CA PHE A 419 5.83 8.14 10.17
C PHE A 419 6.23 7.84 8.71
N ASP A 420 5.32 7.27 7.92
CA ASP A 420 5.54 6.97 6.50
C ASP A 420 5.73 8.27 5.67
N THR A 421 5.07 9.35 6.08
CA THR A 421 5.19 10.68 5.46
C THR A 421 6.46 11.40 5.90
N ALA A 422 6.86 11.31 7.17
CA ALA A 422 8.16 11.81 7.63
C ALA A 422 9.33 11.08 6.95
N TRP A 423 9.24 9.76 6.77
CA TRP A 423 10.23 8.99 6.01
C TRP A 423 10.31 9.41 4.54
N MET A 424 9.17 9.69 3.92
CA MET A 424 9.09 10.20 2.55
C MET A 424 9.76 11.58 2.41
N VAL A 425 9.47 12.52 3.32
CA VAL A 425 10.09 13.87 3.33
C VAL A 425 11.59 13.80 3.63
N ARG A 426 12.02 12.86 4.49
CA ARG A 426 13.45 12.55 4.68
C ARG A 426 14.11 12.07 3.38
N GLY A 427 13.40 11.30 2.56
CA GLY A 427 13.88 10.89 1.23
C GLY A 427 13.96 12.05 0.23
N TRP A 428 12.99 12.97 0.30
CA TRP A 428 12.92 14.18 -0.52
C TRP A 428 14.08 15.13 -0.27
N ALA A 429 14.32 15.51 0.99
CA ALA A 429 15.44 16.38 1.37
C ALA A 429 16.83 15.78 1.07
N GLN A 430 16.90 14.46 0.84
CA GLN A 430 18.12 13.74 0.45
C GLN A 430 18.31 13.66 -1.08
N GLY A 431 17.51 14.39 -1.87
CA GLY A 431 17.65 14.49 -3.31
C GLY A 431 17.33 13.19 -4.07
N ARG A 432 16.56 12.28 -3.48
CA ARG A 432 16.12 11.06 -4.17
C ARG A 432 15.12 11.40 -5.26
N ALA A 433 15.11 10.61 -6.34
CA ALA A 433 14.24 10.87 -7.49
C ALA A 433 12.75 10.84 -7.09
N PRO A 434 11.93 11.84 -7.47
CA PRO A 434 10.51 11.94 -7.06
C PRO A 434 9.68 10.68 -7.32
N LEU A 435 9.87 10.02 -8.47
CA LEU A 435 9.14 8.79 -8.80
C LEU A 435 9.56 7.57 -7.96
N GLU A 436 10.78 7.55 -7.40
CA GLU A 436 11.20 6.53 -6.43
C GLU A 436 10.58 6.77 -5.06
N ILE A 437 10.54 8.02 -4.62
CA ILE A 437 9.90 8.45 -3.36
C ILE A 437 8.41 8.09 -3.39
N LEU A 438 7.71 8.40 -4.48
CA LEU A 438 6.32 8.04 -4.70
C LEU A 438 6.13 6.51 -4.74
N ALA A 439 6.99 5.76 -5.45
CA ALA A 439 6.89 4.31 -5.50
C ALA A 439 7.11 3.64 -4.12
N GLU A 440 8.02 4.15 -3.30
CA GLU A 440 8.19 3.69 -1.92
C GLU A 440 6.96 4.04 -1.06
N ARG A 441 6.48 5.30 -1.12
CA ARG A 441 5.33 5.75 -0.33
C ARG A 441 4.06 4.95 -0.61
N GLU A 442 3.79 4.67 -1.89
CA GLU A 442 2.64 3.86 -2.33
C GLU A 442 2.83 2.37 -2.02
N SER A 443 4.07 1.87 -2.04
CA SER A 443 4.37 0.50 -1.60
C SER A 443 4.02 0.28 -0.12
N ILE A 444 4.32 1.26 0.72
CA ILE A 444 4.00 1.23 2.14
C ILE A 444 2.48 1.45 2.36
N TYR A 445 1.86 2.39 1.64
CA TYR A 445 0.43 2.71 1.78
C TYR A 445 -0.48 1.48 1.58
N ARG A 446 -0.14 0.59 0.63
CA ARG A 446 -0.89 -0.67 0.39
C ARG A 446 -1.01 -1.59 1.61
N LEU A 447 -0.12 -1.47 2.60
CA LEU A 447 -0.18 -2.22 3.86
C LEU A 447 -1.18 -1.59 4.85
N LEU A 448 -1.34 -0.26 4.82
CA LEU A 448 -2.02 0.50 5.87
C LEU A 448 -3.46 0.05 6.17
N PRO A 449 -4.35 -0.23 5.18
CA PRO A 449 -5.72 -0.70 5.45
C PRO A 449 -5.79 -2.10 6.06
N GLN A 450 -4.71 -2.88 5.97
CA GLN A 450 -4.60 -4.26 6.46
C GLN A 450 -3.92 -4.35 7.83
N THR A 451 -3.37 -3.25 8.35
CA THR A 451 -2.69 -3.21 9.66
C THR A 451 -3.63 -3.60 10.80
N THR A 452 -3.13 -4.41 11.73
CA THR A 452 -3.73 -4.71 13.03
C THR A 452 -2.61 -4.75 14.09
N PRO A 453 -2.91 -4.74 15.40
CA PRO A 453 -1.89 -4.90 16.43
C PRO A 453 -1.07 -6.20 16.29
N GLU A 454 -1.61 -7.24 15.64
CA GLU A 454 -1.02 -8.57 15.48
C GLU A 454 0.02 -8.64 14.37
N ASN A 455 -0.16 -7.89 13.27
CA ASN A 455 0.66 -8.02 12.07
C ASN A 455 1.75 -6.94 11.90
N ILE A 456 1.71 -5.88 12.72
CA ILE A 456 2.84 -4.94 12.89
C ILE A 456 3.91 -5.53 13.82
N ASN A 457 5.14 -5.02 13.74
CA ASN A 457 6.24 -5.47 14.60
C ASN A 457 5.89 -5.25 16.09
N LYS A 458 6.14 -6.23 16.95
CA LYS A 458 5.85 -6.16 18.40
C LYS A 458 6.92 -5.42 19.21
N ASN A 459 8.11 -5.18 18.65
CA ASN A 459 9.21 -4.52 19.37
C ASN A 459 9.08 -2.98 19.33
N PHE A 460 8.20 -2.43 20.15
CA PHE A 460 7.86 -0.99 20.14
C PHE A 460 9.00 -0.06 20.59
N ASP A 461 10.06 -0.57 21.23
CA ASP A 461 11.28 0.20 21.54
C ASP A 461 12.14 0.49 20.31
N GLN A 462 11.99 -0.30 19.24
CA GLN A 462 12.73 -0.15 17.98
C GLN A 462 11.99 0.68 16.93
N TYR A 463 10.77 1.17 17.22
CA TYR A 463 9.97 1.94 16.26
C TYR A 463 10.59 3.30 15.96
N THR A 464 10.99 3.51 14.70
CA THR A 464 11.43 4.81 14.17
C THR A 464 10.58 5.19 12.94
N ILE A 465 10.90 6.31 12.29
CA ILE A 465 10.28 6.64 11.01
C ILE A 465 10.64 5.64 9.89
N ASP A 466 11.74 4.89 10.01
CA ASP A 466 12.10 3.82 9.09
C ASP A 466 10.99 2.74 9.06
N PRO A 467 10.31 2.52 7.92
CA PRO A 467 9.15 1.62 7.83
C PRO A 467 9.54 0.15 8.05
N SER A 468 10.81 -0.23 7.86
CA SER A 468 11.29 -1.59 8.13
C SER A 468 11.23 -1.94 9.62
N THR A 469 11.30 -0.95 10.51
CA THR A 469 11.15 -1.16 11.96
C THR A 469 9.71 -1.47 12.37
N ARG A 470 8.72 -1.10 11.54
CA ARG A 470 7.29 -1.13 11.85
C ARG A 470 6.53 -2.25 11.12
N TYR A 471 6.87 -2.51 9.86
CA TYR A 471 6.18 -3.47 8.99
C TYR A 471 7.04 -4.74 8.74
N PRO A 472 6.70 -5.90 9.33
CA PRO A 472 7.42 -7.15 9.07
C PRO A 472 7.33 -7.57 7.60
N ASN A 473 8.46 -8.02 7.03
CA ASN A 473 8.58 -8.46 5.62
C ASN A 473 8.20 -7.37 4.59
N LEU A 474 8.44 -6.09 4.91
CA LEU A 474 8.19 -4.95 4.02
C LEU A 474 8.85 -5.13 2.64
N ASN A 475 8.03 -5.13 1.58
CA ASN A 475 8.48 -4.97 0.21
C ASN A 475 8.30 -3.51 -0.23
N ALA A 476 9.26 -2.65 0.13
CA ALA A 476 9.28 -1.22 -0.21
C ALA A 476 9.28 -0.93 -1.72
N ASN A 477 9.51 -1.95 -2.56
CA ASN A 477 9.55 -1.86 -4.02
C ASN A 477 8.34 -2.56 -4.69
N CYS A 478 7.23 -2.84 -3.97
CA CYS A 478 6.07 -3.52 -4.57
C CYS A 478 5.28 -2.66 -5.58
N VAL A 479 5.53 -1.36 -5.58
CA VAL A 479 5.26 -0.41 -6.67
C VAL A 479 6.58 -0.11 -7.37
N ARG A 480 6.56 0.12 -8.69
CA ARG A 480 7.72 0.58 -9.45
C ARG A 480 7.54 2.04 -9.92
N PRO A 481 8.61 2.84 -10.12
CA PRO A 481 8.52 4.24 -10.55
C PRO A 481 7.61 4.49 -11.78
N HIS A 482 7.63 3.61 -12.79
CA HIS A 482 6.75 3.74 -13.97
C HIS A 482 5.25 3.64 -13.64
N GLN A 483 4.87 3.00 -12.52
CA GLN A 483 3.48 2.84 -12.11
C GLN A 483 2.90 4.11 -11.45
N VAL A 484 3.77 5.03 -11.00
CA VAL A 484 3.42 6.28 -10.29
C VAL A 484 3.72 7.53 -11.11
N GLN A 485 4.04 7.41 -12.40
CA GLN A 485 4.19 8.56 -13.30
C GLN A 485 2.96 9.47 -13.32
N HIS A 486 1.75 8.89 -13.22
CA HIS A 486 0.49 9.62 -13.12
C HIS A 486 0.27 10.37 -11.78
N LEU A 487 1.22 10.28 -10.84
CA LEU A 487 1.26 11.03 -9.58
C LEU A 487 2.34 12.13 -9.61
N TYR A 488 2.97 12.36 -10.76
CA TYR A 488 3.88 13.48 -11.01
C TYR A 488 3.21 14.41 -12.04
N MET A 489 2.88 15.63 -11.59
CA MET A 489 2.07 16.59 -12.35
C MET A 489 2.92 17.78 -12.78
N ASN A 490 3.10 17.97 -14.08
CA ASN A 490 3.79 19.12 -14.66
C ASN A 490 2.75 20.19 -15.06
N GLY A 491 3.03 21.47 -14.76
CA GLY A 491 2.12 22.59 -14.99
C GLY A 491 1.58 22.75 -16.42
N ASP A 492 2.28 22.22 -17.43
CA ASP A 492 1.87 22.21 -18.84
C ASP A 492 0.56 21.43 -19.14
N GLN A 493 -0.02 20.71 -18.17
CA GLN A 493 -1.24 19.91 -18.33
C GLN A 493 -2.07 19.80 -17.03
N ASP A 494 -3.09 20.64 -16.86
CA ASP A 494 -4.50 20.20 -16.65
C ASP A 494 -5.46 21.39 -16.39
N SER A 495 -5.97 22.00 -17.47
CA SER A 495 -6.99 23.06 -17.42
C SER A 495 -8.29 22.72 -18.18
N CYS A 496 -8.75 21.47 -18.10
CA CYS A 496 -10.07 21.08 -18.63
C CYS A 496 -10.72 19.96 -17.81
N SER A 497 -11.92 20.21 -17.25
CA SER A 497 -12.59 19.29 -16.32
C SER A 497 -13.88 18.68 -16.88
N LEU A 498 -14.19 17.45 -16.45
CA LEU A 498 -15.51 16.80 -16.41
C LEU A 498 -16.25 16.49 -17.74
N GLN A 499 -15.96 15.30 -18.30
CA GLN A 499 -16.91 14.25 -18.75
C GLN A 499 -16.10 13.09 -19.40
N GLY A 500 -16.48 11.81 -19.37
CA GLY A 500 -17.61 11.16 -18.69
C GLY A 500 -17.94 9.78 -19.31
N GLY A 501 -17.46 8.67 -18.72
CA GLY A 501 -17.99 7.31 -18.94
C GLY A 501 -17.14 6.28 -19.70
N GLY A 502 -17.29 5.00 -19.32
CA GLY A 502 -17.09 3.82 -20.18
C GLY A 502 -15.69 3.20 -20.27
N PRO A 503 -15.46 1.98 -19.70
CA PRO A 503 -14.24 1.21 -19.92
C PRO A 503 -14.41 0.12 -21.00
N LEU A 504 -13.36 -0.17 -21.77
CA LEU A 504 -13.19 -1.45 -22.48
C LEU A 504 -11.77 -2.00 -22.24
N ARG A 505 -11.62 -3.32 -22.29
CA ARG A 505 -10.41 -4.05 -21.87
C ARG A 505 -9.61 -4.59 -23.06
N SER A 506 -8.28 -4.58 -22.92
CA SER A 506 -7.35 -5.59 -23.49
C SER A 506 -7.19 -5.58 -25.04
N SER A 507 -6.04 -5.88 -25.65
CA SER A 507 -4.75 -6.40 -25.14
C SER A 507 -3.62 -6.13 -26.15
N VAL A 508 -2.42 -6.64 -25.83
CA VAL A 508 -1.24 -6.87 -26.69
C VAL A 508 -0.31 -5.67 -26.83
N SER A 509 0.89 -5.82 -26.28
CA SER A 509 2.04 -4.98 -26.58
C SER A 509 2.72 -5.45 -27.87
N LEU A 510 2.97 -4.51 -28.79
CA LEU A 510 4.02 -4.66 -29.80
C LEU A 510 4.94 -3.44 -29.70
N SER A 511 6.24 -3.71 -29.63
CA SER A 511 7.26 -2.69 -29.43
C SER A 511 7.67 -2.05 -30.76
N ARG A 512 7.32 -0.79 -30.97
CA ARG A 512 8.04 0.09 -31.88
C ARG A 512 8.10 1.50 -31.30
N GLN A 513 9.25 2.14 -31.45
CA GLN A 513 9.56 3.44 -30.87
C GLN A 513 9.49 4.50 -31.97
N GLU A 514 8.27 4.92 -32.29
CA GLU A 514 7.95 6.08 -33.13
C GLU A 514 7.30 7.14 -32.21
N LEU A 515 7.46 8.43 -32.54
CA LEU A 515 6.98 9.51 -31.68
C LEU A 515 5.44 9.58 -31.76
N GLU A 516 4.75 9.27 -30.66
CA GLU A 516 3.29 9.29 -30.60
C GLU A 516 2.77 10.73 -30.56
N ILE A 517 2.77 11.40 -31.72
CA ILE A 517 2.27 12.75 -31.92
C ILE A 517 0.79 12.79 -31.52
N ARG A 518 0.49 13.41 -30.39
CA ARG A 518 -0.89 13.43 -29.87
C ARG A 518 -1.77 14.23 -30.84
N PRO A 519 -2.94 13.73 -31.26
CA PRO A 519 -3.78 14.42 -32.25
C PRO A 519 -4.18 15.86 -31.89
N ARG A 520 -4.22 16.22 -30.59
CA ARG A 520 -4.41 17.61 -30.14
C ARG A 520 -3.22 18.53 -30.46
N GLN A 521 -1.99 18.03 -30.37
CA GLN A 521 -0.77 18.79 -30.72
C GLN A 521 -0.69 18.97 -32.24
N LEU A 522 -0.98 17.91 -33.01
CA LEU A 522 -1.07 17.99 -34.48
C LEU A 522 -2.14 18.99 -34.94
N LEU A 523 -3.34 18.94 -34.35
CA LEU A 523 -4.41 19.90 -34.64
C LEU A 523 -3.99 21.35 -34.32
N SER A 524 -3.42 21.59 -33.14
CA SER A 524 -2.96 22.94 -32.74
C SER A 524 -1.84 23.47 -33.64
N TRP A 525 -0.93 22.60 -34.10
CA TRP A 525 0.09 22.96 -35.08
C TRP A 525 -0.53 23.30 -36.44
N CYS A 526 -1.41 22.44 -36.98
CA CYS A 526 -2.10 22.71 -38.25
C CYS A 526 -2.88 24.03 -38.23
N GLN A 527 -3.60 24.31 -37.14
CA GLN A 527 -4.28 25.59 -36.89
C GLN A 527 -3.31 26.77 -36.97
N LYS A 528 -2.14 26.66 -36.33
CA LYS A 528 -1.12 27.73 -36.33
C LYS A 528 -0.48 27.96 -37.70
N GLN A 529 -0.25 26.92 -38.51
CA GLN A 529 0.36 27.09 -39.85
C GLN A 529 -0.63 27.57 -40.91
N THR A 530 -1.93 27.27 -40.75
CA THR A 530 -3.00 27.68 -41.68
C THR A 530 -3.73 28.95 -41.27
N GLN A 531 -3.35 29.59 -40.15
CA GLN A 531 -3.97 30.81 -39.66
C GLN A 531 -3.81 31.97 -40.67
N GLY A 532 -4.93 32.60 -41.03
CA GLY A 532 -4.97 33.76 -41.93
C GLY A 532 -5.22 33.43 -43.41
N TYR A 533 -5.28 32.16 -43.79
CA TYR A 533 -5.60 31.76 -45.16
C TYR A 533 -7.11 31.89 -45.47
N ARG A 534 -7.43 32.37 -46.68
CA ARG A 534 -8.80 32.55 -47.13
C ARG A 534 -9.49 31.20 -47.36
N GLY A 535 -10.66 31.00 -46.76
CA GLY A 535 -11.43 29.75 -46.91
C GLY A 535 -10.84 28.55 -46.16
N VAL A 536 -10.01 28.77 -45.14
CA VAL A 536 -9.40 27.72 -44.33
C VAL A 536 -9.66 27.98 -42.84
N GLU A 537 -10.43 27.09 -42.21
CA GLU A 537 -10.62 27.05 -40.77
C GLU A 537 -10.46 25.59 -40.30
N VAL A 538 -9.39 25.31 -39.55
CA VAL A 538 -9.04 23.94 -39.13
C VAL A 538 -9.60 23.65 -37.74
N THR A 539 -10.85 23.18 -37.67
CA THR A 539 -11.50 22.80 -36.40
C THR A 539 -11.24 21.35 -35.98
N ASP A 540 -10.89 20.48 -36.91
CA ASP A 540 -10.69 19.04 -36.70
C ASP A 540 -9.55 18.46 -37.57
N LEU A 541 -9.40 17.13 -37.51
CA LEU A 541 -8.50 16.35 -38.37
C LEU A 541 -9.30 15.40 -39.29
N THR A 542 -10.50 15.82 -39.72
CA THR A 542 -11.35 15.10 -40.68
C THR A 542 -12.02 16.08 -41.65
N SER A 543 -13.15 16.68 -41.29
CA SER A 543 -13.98 17.48 -42.20
C SER A 543 -13.29 18.75 -42.70
N SER A 544 -12.45 19.39 -41.87
CA SER A 544 -11.76 20.65 -42.17
C SER A 544 -10.79 20.56 -43.36
N TRP A 545 -10.38 19.34 -43.72
CA TRP A 545 -9.38 19.09 -44.76
C TRP A 545 -10.01 18.79 -46.12
N LYS A 546 -11.32 18.51 -46.16
CA LYS A 546 -12.03 18.02 -47.34
C LYS A 546 -12.00 18.98 -48.53
N SER A 547 -11.97 20.30 -48.31
CA SER A 547 -11.91 21.30 -49.38
C SER A 547 -10.58 21.33 -50.14
N GLY A 548 -9.55 20.65 -49.64
CA GLY A 548 -8.17 20.68 -50.16
C GLY A 548 -7.42 21.98 -49.86
N LEU A 549 -8.13 23.10 -49.61
CA LEU A 549 -7.54 24.40 -49.29
C LEU A 549 -6.67 24.34 -48.03
N ALA A 550 -7.07 23.56 -47.01
CA ALA A 550 -6.27 23.39 -45.78
C ALA A 550 -4.91 22.72 -46.04
N LEU A 551 -4.85 21.74 -46.96
CA LEU A 551 -3.59 21.12 -47.38
C LEU A 551 -2.74 22.07 -48.23
N CYS A 552 -3.37 22.80 -49.16
CA CYS A 552 -2.70 23.81 -49.98
C CYS A 552 -2.09 24.94 -49.14
N ALA A 553 -2.83 25.43 -48.13
CA ALA A 553 -2.35 26.43 -47.18
C ALA A 553 -1.18 25.90 -46.33
N LEU A 554 -1.27 24.65 -45.86
CA LEU A 554 -0.21 24.02 -45.08
C LEU A 554 1.09 23.88 -45.88
N ILE A 555 1.02 23.60 -47.19
CA ILE A 555 2.19 23.58 -48.08
C ILE A 555 2.70 25.01 -48.35
N HIS A 556 1.81 25.93 -48.74
CA HIS A 556 2.15 27.31 -49.06
C HIS A 556 2.80 28.07 -47.89
N SER A 557 2.39 27.78 -46.65
CA SER A 557 2.95 28.39 -45.44
C SER A 557 4.46 28.14 -45.24
N TYR A 558 4.98 27.05 -45.79
CA TYR A 558 6.42 26.71 -45.75
C TYR A 558 7.13 26.90 -47.10
N ARG A 559 6.40 26.76 -48.22
CA ARG A 559 6.92 26.87 -49.60
C ARG A 559 5.90 27.55 -50.50
N PRO A 560 5.79 28.89 -50.46
CA PRO A 560 4.81 29.63 -51.26
C PRO A 560 5.09 29.59 -52.77
N ASP A 561 6.30 29.19 -53.16
CA ASP A 561 6.72 29.00 -54.56
C ASP A 561 6.14 27.75 -55.24
N LEU A 562 5.49 26.84 -54.48
CA LEU A 562 5.00 25.56 -55.00
C LEU A 562 3.51 25.54 -55.37
N ILE A 563 2.70 26.46 -54.84
CA ILE A 563 1.24 26.52 -55.05
C ILE A 563 0.81 27.99 -55.14
N ASP A 564 0.22 28.41 -56.25
CA ASP A 564 -0.47 29.71 -56.32
C ASP A 564 -1.79 29.62 -55.53
N PHE A 565 -1.76 29.99 -54.24
CA PHE A 565 -2.91 29.85 -53.35
C PHE A 565 -4.06 30.82 -53.72
N ASP A 566 -3.74 32.03 -54.19
CA ASP A 566 -4.75 33.04 -54.55
C ASP A 566 -5.55 32.64 -55.81
N SER A 567 -5.00 31.73 -56.64
CA SER A 567 -5.73 31.11 -57.76
C SER A 567 -6.75 30.04 -57.37
N LEU A 568 -6.75 29.57 -56.12
CA LEU A 568 -7.58 28.43 -55.68
C LEU A 568 -9.01 28.82 -55.32
N ASN A 569 -9.93 27.88 -55.52
CA ASN A 569 -11.36 28.06 -55.30
C ASN A 569 -11.92 26.87 -54.50
N GLU A 570 -12.73 27.15 -53.48
CA GLU A 570 -13.28 26.14 -52.55
C GLU A 570 -14.17 25.11 -53.26
N ALA A 571 -14.88 25.53 -54.32
CA ALA A 571 -15.74 24.65 -55.11
C ALA A 571 -14.95 23.53 -55.82
N ASP A 572 -13.69 23.76 -56.17
CA ASP A 572 -12.82 22.85 -56.93
C ASP A 572 -12.12 21.81 -56.01
N SER A 573 -12.76 21.43 -54.91
CA SER A 573 -12.21 20.56 -53.84
C SER A 573 -11.43 19.33 -54.33
N SER A 574 -11.94 18.59 -55.33
CA SER A 574 -11.25 17.42 -55.89
C SER A 574 -9.90 17.78 -56.53
N ARG A 575 -9.84 18.91 -57.25
CA ARG A 575 -8.63 19.44 -57.87
C ARG A 575 -7.66 20.00 -56.83
N ASN A 576 -8.16 20.69 -55.80
CA ASN A 576 -7.35 21.23 -54.71
C ASN A 576 -6.63 20.12 -53.93
N ASN A 577 -7.35 19.06 -53.55
CA ASN A 577 -6.75 17.90 -52.88
C ASN A 577 -5.71 17.22 -53.77
N GLN A 578 -6.02 16.98 -55.05
CA GLN A 578 -5.06 16.33 -55.95
C GLN A 578 -3.80 17.19 -56.16
N LEU A 579 -3.93 18.51 -56.32
CA LEU A 579 -2.79 19.43 -56.41
C LEU A 579 -1.91 19.35 -55.15
N ALA A 580 -2.51 19.36 -53.96
CA ALA A 580 -1.77 19.24 -52.71
C ALA A 580 -1.04 17.89 -52.61
N PHE A 581 -1.67 16.79 -53.03
CA PHE A 581 -1.06 15.46 -53.04
C PHE A 581 0.08 15.34 -54.06
N ASP A 582 -0.10 15.80 -55.29
CA ASP A 582 0.90 15.77 -56.36
C ASP A 582 2.15 16.59 -55.99
N VAL A 583 1.96 17.73 -55.31
CA VAL A 583 3.05 18.57 -54.78
C VAL A 583 3.72 17.90 -53.57
N ALA A 584 2.94 17.34 -52.64
CA ALA A 584 3.47 16.71 -51.44
C ALA A 584 4.28 15.43 -51.74
N GLU A 585 3.87 14.65 -52.73
CA GLU A 585 4.63 13.49 -53.21
C GLU A 585 5.94 13.94 -53.88
N ARG A 586 5.88 14.93 -54.77
CA ARG A 586 7.03 15.39 -55.58
C ARG A 586 8.09 16.12 -54.77
N GLU A 587 7.69 17.05 -53.91
CA GLU A 587 8.59 18.01 -53.26
C GLU A 587 8.98 17.60 -51.84
N PHE A 588 8.15 16.79 -51.17
CA PHE A 588 8.38 16.34 -49.79
C PHE A 588 8.43 14.80 -49.65
N GLY A 589 8.22 14.03 -50.72
CA GLY A 589 8.23 12.56 -50.70
C GLY A 589 7.02 11.94 -49.99
N ILE A 590 5.98 12.73 -49.69
CA ILE A 590 4.84 12.31 -48.87
C ILE A 590 3.82 11.58 -49.76
N GLN A 591 4.08 10.28 -49.98
CA GLN A 591 3.19 9.36 -50.68
C GLN A 591 1.71 9.54 -50.23
N PRO A 592 0.77 9.79 -51.17
CA PRO A 592 -0.63 10.08 -50.86
C PRO A 592 -1.34 8.86 -50.26
N VAL A 593 -2.34 9.13 -49.43
CA VAL A 593 -3.16 8.09 -48.78
C VAL A 593 -4.40 7.68 -49.61
N THR A 594 -4.84 8.55 -50.52
CA THR A 594 -6.02 8.39 -51.40
C THR A 594 -5.98 9.54 -52.42
N THR A 595 -6.77 9.46 -53.50
CA THR A 595 -6.86 10.49 -54.54
C THR A 595 -7.73 11.69 -54.12
N GLY A 596 -7.54 12.84 -54.77
CA GLY A 596 -8.36 14.02 -54.52
C GLY A 596 -9.84 13.86 -54.89
N ALA A 597 -10.16 12.94 -55.82
CA ALA A 597 -11.55 12.63 -56.18
C ALA A 597 -12.28 11.82 -55.09
N GLU A 598 -11.59 10.89 -54.44
CA GLU A 598 -12.16 10.06 -53.37
C GLU A 598 -12.46 10.90 -52.13
N ILE A 599 -11.49 11.68 -51.62
CA ILE A 599 -11.72 12.58 -50.46
C ILE A 599 -12.82 13.63 -50.71
N ALA A 600 -12.95 14.13 -51.94
CA ALA A 600 -14.05 15.04 -52.29
C ALA A 600 -15.42 14.34 -52.30
N ALA A 601 -15.47 13.05 -52.64
CA ALA A 601 -16.70 12.26 -52.65
C ALA A 601 -17.11 11.74 -51.26
N GLU A 602 -16.14 11.38 -50.40
CA GLU A 602 -16.40 10.86 -49.05
C GLU A 602 -17.13 11.86 -48.16
N ARG A 603 -18.06 11.39 -47.31
CA ARG A 603 -18.84 12.28 -46.43
C ARG A 603 -17.99 12.92 -45.33
N GLU A 604 -17.06 12.15 -44.76
CA GLU A 604 -16.06 12.57 -43.79
C GLU A 604 -14.83 11.65 -43.98
N PRO A 605 -13.60 12.19 -44.18
CA PRO A 605 -12.40 11.37 -44.36
C PRO A 605 -12.04 10.54 -43.12
N ASP A 606 -11.38 9.39 -43.30
CA ASP A 606 -10.91 8.57 -42.17
C ASP A 606 -9.88 9.34 -41.31
N LYS A 607 -10.26 9.59 -40.06
CA LYS A 607 -9.48 10.30 -39.05
C LYS A 607 -8.10 9.69 -38.79
N LEU A 608 -7.96 8.36 -38.86
CA LEU A 608 -6.68 7.68 -38.64
C LEU A 608 -5.76 7.87 -39.85
N LEU A 609 -6.29 7.80 -41.07
CA LEU A 609 -5.53 8.08 -42.29
C LEU A 609 -5.12 9.56 -42.36
N MET A 610 -6.02 10.49 -42.03
CA MET A 610 -5.73 11.93 -42.00
C MET A 610 -4.70 12.29 -40.92
N VAL A 611 -4.80 11.75 -39.70
CA VAL A 611 -3.79 11.92 -38.64
C VAL A 611 -2.43 11.38 -39.12
N LEU A 612 -2.39 10.19 -39.72
CA LEU A 612 -1.16 9.58 -40.23
C LEU A 612 -0.53 10.39 -41.38
N TYR A 613 -1.35 10.93 -42.29
CA TYR A 613 -0.88 11.74 -43.41
C TYR A 613 -0.33 13.09 -42.94
N LEU A 614 -1.09 13.82 -42.11
CA LEU A 614 -0.71 15.12 -41.56
C LEU A 614 0.51 15.04 -40.63
N SER A 615 0.70 13.92 -39.93
CA SER A 615 1.90 13.68 -39.11
C SER A 615 3.19 13.70 -39.93
N LYS A 616 3.17 13.27 -41.21
CA LYS A 616 4.36 13.34 -42.08
C LYS A 616 4.78 14.78 -42.38
N PHE A 617 3.82 15.67 -42.63
CA PHE A 617 4.09 17.12 -42.79
C PHE A 617 4.62 17.71 -41.48
N TYR A 618 4.02 17.33 -40.33
CA TYR A 618 4.50 17.75 -39.01
C TYR A 618 5.97 17.36 -38.81
N GLU A 619 6.36 16.11 -39.06
CA GLU A 619 7.75 15.66 -38.88
C GLU A 619 8.74 16.44 -39.76
N ILE A 620 8.41 16.62 -41.04
CA ILE A 620 9.28 17.31 -42.03
C ILE A 620 9.42 18.81 -41.71
N PHE A 621 8.34 19.48 -41.35
CA PHE A 621 8.32 20.92 -41.12
C PHE A 621 8.61 21.34 -39.67
N TYR A 622 8.48 20.44 -38.69
CA TYR A 622 8.93 20.68 -37.32
C TYR A 622 10.44 20.47 -37.17
N ALA A 623 11.01 19.47 -37.84
CA ALA A 623 12.46 19.22 -37.82
C ALA A 623 13.29 20.36 -38.47
N THR A 624 12.70 21.12 -39.41
CA THR A 624 13.34 22.24 -40.09
C THR A 624 13.25 23.57 -39.31
N ALA A 625 12.49 23.64 -38.22
CA ALA A 625 12.38 24.82 -37.35
C ALA A 625 13.52 24.96 -36.32
N VAL A 626 14.46 24.00 -36.25
CA VAL A 626 15.57 23.99 -35.29
C VAL A 626 16.89 24.36 -35.99
N PRO A 627 17.61 25.43 -35.56
CA PRO A 627 18.92 25.79 -36.13
C PRO A 627 19.97 24.68 -35.95
N ALA A 628 20.40 24.07 -37.07
CA ALA A 628 21.30 22.92 -37.04
C ALA A 628 22.77 23.30 -36.80
N ALA A 629 23.29 22.99 -35.61
CA ALA A 629 24.70 23.10 -35.29
C ALA A 629 25.44 21.74 -35.45
N GLY A 630 26.39 21.66 -36.39
CA GLY A 630 27.43 20.62 -36.43
C GLY A 630 27.04 19.25 -37.01
N LYS A 631 27.31 19.04 -38.32
CA LYS A 631 27.49 17.69 -38.90
C LYS A 631 28.94 17.23 -38.73
N LEU A 632 29.15 15.93 -38.45
CA LEU A 632 30.30 15.07 -38.83
C LEU A 632 30.02 13.66 -38.21
N SER A 633 29.45 12.71 -38.94
CA SER A 633 30.09 11.77 -39.90
C SER A 633 30.41 10.40 -39.28
N ILE A 634 29.82 9.32 -39.82
CA ILE A 634 29.96 7.92 -39.36
C ILE A 634 30.96 7.17 -40.28
N PRO A 635 31.98 6.50 -39.70
CA PRO A 635 32.09 5.03 -39.78
C PRO A 635 32.56 4.40 -38.45
N GLY A 636 32.48 3.09 -38.17
CA GLY A 636 31.86 2.00 -38.92
C GLY A 636 32.48 0.62 -38.58
N LYS A 637 31.68 -0.29 -37.98
CA LYS A 637 31.87 -1.77 -37.85
C LYS A 637 33.12 -2.38 -37.13
N ILE A 638 32.80 -3.34 -36.22
CA ILE A 638 33.44 -4.67 -36.01
C ILE A 638 34.59 -4.89 -34.99
N SER A 639 34.46 -6.02 -34.27
CA SER A 639 35.46 -6.89 -33.60
C SER A 639 35.89 -6.66 -32.14
N TRP A 640 36.31 -7.78 -31.54
CA TRP A 640 36.82 -7.99 -30.16
C TRP A 640 38.27 -8.49 -30.21
N LEU A 641 39.05 -8.21 -29.15
CA LEU A 641 40.01 -9.08 -28.41
C LEU A 641 40.51 -8.23 -27.20
N GLU A 642 40.77 -8.71 -25.98
CA GLU A 642 41.96 -9.47 -25.48
C GLU A 642 43.31 -8.82 -25.92
N ASP A 643 44.37 -8.67 -25.13
CA ASP A 643 44.88 -9.40 -23.94
C ASP A 643 46.00 -8.53 -23.26
N LYS A 644 46.61 -8.75 -22.07
CA LYS A 644 46.48 -9.68 -20.90
C LYS A 644 47.29 -9.11 -19.69
N ASP A 645 47.22 -9.78 -18.52
CA ASP A 645 48.31 -9.92 -17.52
C ASP A 645 48.88 -8.69 -16.74
N ALA A 646 49.59 -8.84 -15.59
CA ALA A 646 49.60 -9.91 -14.58
C ALA A 646 50.17 -9.46 -13.20
N THR A 647 49.66 -10.09 -12.13
CA THR A 647 50.30 -10.43 -10.83
C THR A 647 51.46 -9.61 -10.23
N ASN A 648 51.39 -9.37 -8.90
CA ASN A 648 52.42 -9.93 -8.01
C ASN A 648 51.86 -10.39 -6.64
N ARG A 649 52.62 -11.22 -5.91
CA ARG A 649 52.22 -11.92 -4.67
C ARG A 649 53.16 -11.59 -3.51
N LYS A 650 52.61 -11.49 -2.28
CA LYS A 650 53.09 -12.06 -0.99
C LYS A 650 52.02 -11.76 0.09
N ARG A 651 51.54 -12.67 0.96
CA ARG A 651 52.18 -13.57 1.95
C ARG A 651 52.95 -12.79 3.05
N ARG A 652 52.83 -13.09 4.36
CA ARG A 652 52.36 -14.33 5.05
C ARG A 652 52.20 -14.11 6.58
N LYS A 653 51.24 -14.83 7.23
CA LYS A 653 51.19 -15.24 8.68
C LYS A 653 51.18 -14.13 9.77
N GLY A 654 50.66 -14.36 10.99
CA GLY A 654 49.90 -15.52 11.54
C GLY A 654 50.23 -15.87 13.01
N SER A 655 49.43 -16.76 13.64
CA SER A 655 49.46 -17.16 15.09
C SER A 655 48.91 -16.11 16.06
N LYS A 656 48.29 -16.44 17.22
CA LYS A 656 47.84 -17.72 17.87
C LYS A 656 46.67 -17.34 18.84
N CYS A 657 45.62 -18.16 19.05
CA CYS A 657 45.49 -19.24 20.07
C CYS A 657 46.02 -18.87 21.47
N LEU A 658 45.29 -19.04 22.58
CA LEU A 658 44.62 -20.28 23.05
C LEU A 658 43.41 -20.00 23.99
N GLU A 659 42.77 -21.05 24.52
CA GLU A 659 41.65 -21.05 25.50
C GLU A 659 42.08 -20.62 26.95
N GLU A 660 41.34 -20.75 28.08
CA GLU A 660 40.17 -21.58 28.44
C GLU A 660 39.46 -21.14 29.77
N LEU A 661 38.41 -21.89 30.14
CA LEU A 661 37.84 -22.18 31.47
C LEU A 661 36.69 -21.34 32.07
N VAL A 662 35.57 -22.06 32.24
CA VAL A 662 34.41 -21.84 33.14
C VAL A 662 34.67 -22.64 34.45
N PRO A 663 33.94 -22.49 35.59
CA PRO A 663 32.60 -23.12 35.71
C PRO A 663 31.61 -22.54 36.78
N SER A 664 30.41 -23.18 36.80
CA SER A 664 29.59 -23.52 37.99
C SER A 664 28.29 -22.75 38.29
N GLN A 665 27.34 -23.52 38.84
CA GLN A 665 25.96 -23.18 39.22
C GLN A 665 25.80 -23.07 40.75
N SER A 666 24.67 -22.56 41.23
CA SER A 666 24.15 -22.85 42.60
C SER A 666 22.63 -22.56 42.67
N ALA A 667 21.95 -23.05 43.71
CA ALA A 667 20.48 -23.11 43.81
C ALA A 667 19.88 -22.25 44.96
N ALA A 668 18.55 -22.09 44.95
CA ALA A 668 17.76 -21.38 45.98
C ALA A 668 17.52 -22.21 47.26
N PRO A 669 17.10 -21.60 48.39
CA PRO A 669 15.66 -21.53 48.78
C PRO A 669 15.31 -20.29 49.67
N PRO A 670 14.20 -20.20 50.46
CA PRO A 670 12.77 -20.56 50.25
C PRO A 670 11.72 -19.45 50.63
N ALA A 671 10.45 -19.65 50.21
CA ALA A 671 9.17 -19.18 50.85
C ALA A 671 8.83 -17.66 50.89
N GLU A 672 7.58 -17.16 51.03
CA GLU A 672 6.22 -17.74 51.24
C GLU A 672 5.11 -17.10 50.35
N GLY A 673 4.03 -17.86 50.09
CA GLY A 673 2.61 -17.44 50.18
C GLY A 673 2.04 -16.21 49.43
N GLY A 674 1.28 -16.44 48.34
CA GLY A 674 0.36 -15.44 47.76
C GLY A 674 -0.54 -15.97 46.63
N ASN A 675 -1.86 -16.05 46.85
CA ASN A 675 -2.80 -16.69 45.92
C ASN A 675 -3.13 -15.84 44.67
N ALA A 676 -2.56 -16.19 43.52
CA ALA A 676 -3.04 -15.72 42.21
C ALA A 676 -4.17 -16.63 41.69
N ARG A 677 -5.41 -16.14 41.62
CA ARG A 677 -6.51 -16.82 40.91
C ARG A 677 -6.34 -16.63 39.40
N GLU A 678 -5.89 -17.66 38.70
CA GLU A 678 -5.89 -17.66 37.23
C GLU A 678 -7.33 -17.71 36.67
N ASN A 679 -7.62 -16.81 35.72
CA ASN A 679 -8.96 -16.71 35.15
C ASN A 679 -9.26 -17.86 34.16
N LYS A 680 -10.04 -18.84 34.63
CA LYS A 680 -10.52 -20.04 33.91
C LYS A 680 -11.07 -19.82 32.49
N VAL A 681 -11.51 -18.60 32.16
CA VAL A 681 -12.02 -18.24 30.83
C VAL A 681 -10.99 -18.51 29.72
N ARG A 682 -9.69 -18.28 29.97
CA ARG A 682 -8.65 -18.38 28.93
C ARG A 682 -8.31 -19.84 28.54
N SER A 683 -8.43 -20.80 29.46
CA SER A 683 -8.23 -22.22 29.14
C SER A 683 -9.45 -22.82 28.43
N MET A 684 -10.67 -22.47 28.86
CA MET A 684 -11.91 -22.94 28.21
C MET A 684 -12.00 -22.52 26.74
N ALA A 685 -11.63 -21.28 26.40
CA ALA A 685 -11.58 -20.82 25.01
C ALA A 685 -10.67 -21.70 24.13
N THR A 686 -9.54 -22.17 24.68
CA THR A 686 -8.57 -23.00 23.95
C THR A 686 -9.04 -24.46 23.85
N GLN A 687 -9.64 -25.02 24.91
CA GLN A 687 -10.15 -26.40 24.90
C GLN A 687 -11.43 -26.59 24.10
N LEU A 688 -12.29 -25.57 23.97
CA LEU A 688 -13.52 -25.69 23.17
C LEU A 688 -13.26 -25.61 21.67
N LEU A 689 -12.29 -24.80 21.22
CA LEU A 689 -11.87 -24.77 19.82
C LEU A 689 -11.44 -26.17 19.31
N ALA A 690 -10.78 -26.96 20.16
CA ALA A 690 -10.38 -28.33 19.85
C ALA A 690 -11.55 -29.35 19.78
N LYS A 691 -12.76 -29.00 20.27
CA LYS A 691 -13.94 -29.88 20.26
C LYS A 691 -14.97 -29.59 19.16
N PHE A 692 -14.81 -28.50 18.42
CA PHE A 692 -15.72 -28.14 17.32
C PHE A 692 -15.28 -28.64 15.94
N GLU A 693 -14.05 -29.15 15.78
CA GLU A 693 -13.62 -29.75 14.50
C GLU A 693 -14.26 -31.14 14.23
N GLU A 694 -14.80 -31.83 15.24
CA GLU A 694 -15.42 -33.16 15.09
C GLU A 694 -16.93 -33.14 14.78
N ASN A 695 -17.68 -32.13 15.22
CA ASN A 695 -19.16 -32.17 15.26
C ASN A 695 -19.89 -31.39 14.15
N ALA A 696 -19.19 -30.79 13.20
CA ALA A 696 -19.78 -29.96 12.12
C ALA A 696 -20.38 -30.78 10.95
N ALA A 697 -21.12 -31.86 11.25
CA ALA A 697 -21.48 -32.89 10.27
C ALA A 697 -22.92 -33.44 10.35
N SER A 698 -23.93 -32.61 10.65
CA SER A 698 -25.35 -32.92 10.35
C SER A 698 -26.24 -31.65 10.37
N GLY A 699 -27.39 -31.68 9.68
CA GLY A 699 -28.45 -30.65 9.80
C GLY A 699 -28.77 -29.82 8.55
N GLU A 700 -29.24 -30.45 7.47
CA GLU A 700 -29.93 -29.72 6.39
C GLU A 700 -31.44 -29.59 6.70
N GLN A 701 -32.01 -28.38 6.56
CA GLN A 701 -33.44 -28.23 6.29
C GLN A 701 -33.74 -26.97 5.45
N ARG A 702 -34.93 -26.93 4.85
CA ARG A 702 -35.17 -26.35 3.53
C ARG A 702 -36.20 -25.21 3.57
N ARG A 703 -35.86 -24.02 3.07
CA ARG A 703 -36.84 -22.95 2.73
C ARG A 703 -36.57 -22.39 1.32
N GLN A 704 -37.64 -21.98 0.65
CA GLN A 704 -37.68 -21.71 -0.79
C GLN A 704 -37.23 -20.28 -1.14
N SER A 705 -36.55 -20.12 -2.26
CA SER A 705 -36.22 -18.82 -2.85
C SER A 705 -37.28 -18.38 -3.86
N LYS A 706 -37.77 -17.15 -3.74
CA LYS A 706 -38.40 -16.42 -4.85
C LYS A 706 -37.31 -15.70 -5.67
N GLU A 707 -37.50 -15.62 -6.97
CA GLU A 707 -36.56 -14.96 -7.88
C GLU A 707 -36.79 -13.44 -7.93
N PHE A 708 -35.73 -12.70 -8.26
CA PHE A 708 -35.77 -11.28 -8.61
C PHE A 708 -35.01 -11.09 -9.94
N PRO A 709 -35.41 -10.12 -10.79
CA PRO A 709 -34.85 -9.95 -12.13
C PRO A 709 -33.38 -9.48 -12.11
N GLN A 710 -32.68 -9.76 -13.22
CA GLN A 710 -31.24 -9.54 -13.37
C GLN A 710 -30.92 -8.15 -13.95
N ASN A 711 -29.62 -7.80 -13.88
CA ASN A 711 -28.93 -6.71 -14.59
C ASN A 711 -29.18 -5.27 -14.10
N LEU A 712 -28.33 -4.82 -13.17
CA LEU A 712 -27.64 -3.52 -13.21
C LEU A 712 -26.50 -3.52 -12.16
N GLY A 713 -25.37 -2.89 -12.49
CA GLY A 713 -24.17 -2.83 -11.63
C GLY A 713 -23.30 -4.10 -11.66
N GLY A 714 -22.04 -3.96 -12.07
CA GLY A 714 -21.09 -5.07 -12.16
C GLY A 714 -20.81 -5.72 -10.80
N SER A 715 -20.99 -7.05 -10.71
CA SER A 715 -20.82 -7.78 -9.45
C SER A 715 -20.12 -9.11 -9.64
N ASP A 716 -19.10 -9.37 -8.81
CA ASP A 716 -18.36 -10.62 -8.81
C ASP A 716 -19.23 -11.80 -8.28
N ILE A 717 -19.20 -12.92 -9.00
CA ILE A 717 -19.97 -14.14 -8.72
C ILE A 717 -19.02 -15.24 -8.23
N CYS A 718 -19.46 -16.05 -7.25
CA CYS A 718 -18.67 -17.17 -6.76
C CYS A 718 -18.61 -18.30 -7.78
N SER A 719 -17.40 -18.66 -8.25
CA SER A 719 -17.24 -19.76 -9.22
C SER A 719 -17.76 -21.12 -8.72
N PHE A 720 -17.84 -21.34 -7.40
CA PHE A 720 -18.34 -22.59 -6.81
C PHE A 720 -19.86 -22.65 -6.63
N CYS A 721 -20.50 -21.58 -6.14
CA CYS A 721 -21.92 -21.61 -5.76
C CYS A 721 -22.82 -20.72 -6.63
N GLN A 722 -22.23 -19.96 -7.57
CA GLN A 722 -22.89 -19.04 -8.51
C GLN A 722 -23.75 -17.94 -7.85
N LYS A 723 -23.54 -17.68 -6.56
CA LYS A 723 -24.12 -16.54 -5.82
C LYS A 723 -23.13 -15.37 -5.79
N ARG A 724 -23.64 -14.14 -5.70
CA ARG A 724 -22.85 -12.90 -5.54
C ARG A 724 -21.95 -12.98 -4.31
N VAL A 725 -20.70 -12.54 -4.43
CA VAL A 725 -19.72 -12.46 -3.31
C VAL A 725 -19.53 -11.01 -2.91
N TYR A 726 -19.74 -10.70 -1.62
CA TYR A 726 -19.50 -9.35 -1.11
C TYR A 726 -18.02 -9.14 -0.74
N VAL A 727 -17.54 -7.90 -0.81
CA VAL A 727 -16.11 -7.56 -0.64
C VAL A 727 -15.53 -8.00 0.72
N MET A 728 -16.35 -8.05 1.77
CA MET A 728 -15.96 -8.53 3.11
C MET A 728 -15.86 -10.06 3.22
N GLU A 729 -16.46 -10.80 2.28
CA GLU A 729 -16.55 -12.28 2.28
C GLU A 729 -15.65 -12.91 1.19
N ARG A 730 -15.13 -12.11 0.26
CA ARG A 730 -14.43 -12.59 -0.94
C ARG A 730 -13.01 -13.06 -0.64
N LEU A 731 -12.71 -14.26 -1.13
CA LEU A 731 -11.36 -14.70 -1.44
C LEU A 731 -11.16 -14.59 -2.95
N SER A 732 -9.94 -14.24 -3.36
CA SER A 732 -9.53 -14.19 -4.77
C SER A 732 -8.32 -15.12 -4.96
N ALA A 733 -8.39 -16.02 -5.94
CA ALA A 733 -7.28 -16.90 -6.32
C ALA A 733 -7.40 -17.26 -7.81
N GLU A 734 -6.27 -17.31 -8.53
CA GLU A 734 -6.19 -17.68 -9.95
C GLU A 734 -7.21 -16.94 -10.86
N GLY A 735 -7.41 -15.63 -10.61
CA GLY A 735 -8.35 -14.79 -11.37
C GLY A 735 -9.84 -14.97 -11.03
N HIS A 736 -10.19 -15.84 -10.09
CA HIS A 736 -11.56 -16.15 -9.70
C HIS A 736 -11.90 -15.72 -8.26
N PHE A 737 -13.20 -15.50 -8.01
CA PHE A 737 -13.74 -15.08 -6.72
C PHE A 737 -14.57 -16.17 -6.04
N PHE A 738 -14.49 -16.22 -4.71
CA PHE A 738 -15.16 -17.24 -3.89
C PHE A 738 -15.61 -16.67 -2.55
N HIS A 739 -16.74 -17.12 -2.01
CA HIS A 739 -17.00 -16.96 -0.57
C HIS A 739 -15.96 -17.76 0.22
N ARG A 740 -15.55 -17.23 1.38
CA ARG A 740 -14.62 -17.90 2.32
C ARG A 740 -15.04 -19.34 2.68
N GLU A 741 -16.34 -19.62 2.74
CA GLU A 741 -16.87 -20.96 3.02
C GLU A 741 -16.93 -21.88 1.80
N CYS A 742 -16.94 -21.34 0.57
CA CYS A 742 -17.01 -22.14 -0.66
C CYS A 742 -15.63 -22.58 -1.16
N PHE A 743 -14.56 -21.90 -0.74
CA PHE A 743 -13.19 -22.19 -1.16
C PHE A 743 -12.66 -23.49 -0.51
N ARG A 744 -13.03 -24.64 -1.07
CA ARG A 744 -12.80 -25.99 -0.52
C ARG A 744 -11.98 -26.88 -1.46
N CYS A 745 -11.27 -27.85 -0.89
CA CYS A 745 -10.55 -28.89 -1.63
C CYS A 745 -11.52 -29.82 -2.37
N SER A 746 -11.31 -30.05 -3.67
CA SER A 746 -12.14 -30.93 -4.51
C SER A 746 -12.15 -32.42 -4.10
N ILE A 747 -11.29 -32.85 -3.16
CA ILE A 747 -11.27 -34.23 -2.64
C ILE A 747 -11.81 -34.27 -1.21
N CYS A 748 -11.10 -33.70 -0.23
CA CYS A 748 -11.49 -33.78 1.19
C CYS A 748 -12.50 -32.72 1.66
N ARG A 749 -12.95 -31.79 0.80
CA ARG A 749 -13.85 -30.68 1.12
C ARG A 749 -13.39 -29.72 2.24
N CYS A 750 -12.21 -29.89 2.82
CA CYS A 750 -11.64 -28.96 3.79
C CYS A 750 -11.49 -27.55 3.18
N THR A 751 -11.81 -26.52 3.97
CA THR A 751 -11.64 -25.11 3.57
C THR A 751 -10.16 -24.78 3.36
N LEU A 752 -9.85 -24.22 2.21
CA LEU A 752 -8.50 -23.87 1.79
C LEU A 752 -8.12 -22.47 2.33
N ARG A 753 -6.83 -22.25 2.56
CA ARG A 753 -6.27 -20.93 2.88
C ARG A 753 -5.55 -20.36 1.66
N LEU A 754 -5.48 -19.04 1.53
CA LEU A 754 -4.63 -18.38 0.53
C LEU A 754 -3.16 -18.79 0.78
N GLY A 755 -2.42 -19.12 -0.29
CA GLY A 755 -1.07 -19.74 -0.21
C GLY A 755 -1.03 -21.21 0.30
N GLY A 756 -2.15 -21.75 0.79
CA GLY A 756 -2.29 -23.13 1.29
C GLY A 756 -2.81 -24.15 0.27
N HIS A 757 -3.21 -23.71 -0.92
CA HIS A 757 -3.83 -24.51 -1.98
C HIS A 757 -2.88 -24.78 -3.16
N ALA A 758 -3.34 -25.62 -4.07
CA ALA A 758 -2.80 -25.79 -5.41
C ALA A 758 -3.98 -25.88 -6.41
N PHE A 759 -3.81 -25.29 -7.59
CA PHE A 759 -4.80 -25.27 -8.66
C PHE A 759 -4.39 -26.21 -9.80
N ASP A 760 -5.37 -26.89 -10.39
CA ASP A 760 -5.19 -27.69 -11.61
C ASP A 760 -5.87 -26.97 -12.79
N SER A 761 -5.05 -26.35 -13.64
CA SER A 761 -5.51 -25.62 -14.82
C SER A 761 -6.07 -26.51 -15.93
N GLU A 762 -5.78 -27.82 -15.94
CA GLU A 762 -6.42 -28.76 -16.88
C GLU A 762 -7.87 -29.11 -16.46
N GLN A 763 -8.27 -28.82 -15.21
CA GLN A 763 -9.59 -29.20 -14.67
C GLN A 763 -10.38 -28.07 -13.98
N GLY A 764 -9.79 -26.87 -13.80
CA GLY A 764 -10.41 -25.76 -13.08
C GLY A 764 -10.65 -26.03 -11.58
N LYS A 765 -9.88 -26.94 -10.97
CA LYS A 765 -10.15 -27.45 -9.61
C LYS A 765 -9.07 -27.07 -8.61
N PHE A 766 -9.51 -26.81 -7.38
CA PHE A 766 -8.65 -26.48 -6.25
C PHE A 766 -8.44 -27.68 -5.32
N TYR A 767 -7.20 -27.87 -4.89
CA TYR A 767 -6.76 -28.97 -4.03
C TYR A 767 -5.95 -28.42 -2.85
N CYS A 768 -5.95 -29.13 -1.71
CA CYS A 768 -4.91 -28.91 -0.70
C CYS A 768 -3.61 -29.61 -1.13
N LYS A 769 -2.46 -29.15 -0.61
CA LYS A 769 -1.12 -29.62 -1.06
C LYS A 769 -0.96 -31.15 -1.01
N MET A 770 -1.55 -31.82 -0.01
CA MET A 770 -1.55 -33.29 0.12
C MET A 770 -2.38 -34.01 -0.96
N HIS A 771 -3.53 -33.47 -1.36
CA HIS A 771 -4.37 -34.08 -2.40
C HIS A 771 -3.85 -33.79 -3.82
N PHE A 772 -3.17 -32.67 -4.02
CA PHE A 772 -2.54 -32.33 -5.29
C PHE A 772 -1.36 -33.26 -5.64
N SER A 773 -0.53 -33.63 -4.66
CA SER A 773 0.56 -34.60 -4.88
C SER A 773 0.02 -35.99 -5.23
N GLN A 774 -1.02 -36.46 -4.52
CA GLN A 774 -1.70 -37.72 -4.82
C GLN A 774 -2.35 -37.73 -6.22
N ALA A 775 -2.98 -36.63 -6.64
CA ALA A 775 -3.56 -36.50 -7.98
C ALA A 775 -2.49 -36.62 -9.09
N LYS A 776 -1.34 -35.95 -8.92
CA LYS A 776 -0.24 -36.04 -9.90
C LYS A 776 0.37 -37.44 -10.00
N VAL A 777 0.39 -38.24 -8.93
CA VAL A 777 0.83 -39.65 -9.01
C VAL A 777 -0.08 -40.45 -9.96
N LYS A 778 -1.41 -40.36 -9.80
CA LYS A 778 -2.36 -41.08 -10.67
C LYS A 778 -2.31 -40.63 -12.14
N SER A 779 -1.95 -39.37 -12.42
CA SER A 779 -1.80 -38.87 -13.80
C SER A 779 -0.65 -39.54 -14.57
N LYS A 780 0.46 -39.85 -13.91
CA LYS A 780 1.66 -40.40 -14.57
C LYS A 780 1.46 -41.85 -15.03
N THR A 781 0.67 -42.64 -14.31
CA THR A 781 0.35 -44.03 -14.69
C THR A 781 -0.48 -44.12 -15.98
N ARG A 782 -1.17 -43.04 -16.38
CA ARG A 782 -2.06 -43.01 -17.57
C ARG A 782 -1.40 -42.48 -18.85
N ARG A 783 -0.13 -42.05 -18.81
CA ARG A 783 0.66 -41.59 -19.98
C ARG A 783 1.83 -42.53 -20.34
N ARG A 784 1.69 -43.84 -20.09
CA ARG A 784 2.76 -44.84 -20.36
C ARG A 784 2.32 -46.12 -21.08
N THR A 785 1.17 -46.07 -21.74
CA THR A 785 0.64 -47.10 -22.64
C THR A 785 0.25 -46.43 -23.95
N VAL A 786 0.32 -47.17 -25.07
CA VAL A 786 0.10 -46.69 -26.46
C VAL A 786 1.24 -45.81 -27.02
N ILE A 787 2.34 -46.46 -27.42
CA ILE A 787 3.03 -46.16 -28.69
C ILE A 787 3.46 -47.50 -29.31
N THR A 788 2.68 -48.01 -30.28
CA THR A 788 3.15 -48.84 -31.42
C THR A 788 2.05 -48.90 -32.49
N PHE A 789 2.48 -48.79 -33.75
CA PHE A 789 1.71 -48.95 -35.00
C PHE A 789 1.35 -50.43 -35.27
N ASP A 790 0.45 -50.83 -36.19
CA ASP A 790 -0.69 -50.21 -36.92
C ASP A 790 -1.42 -51.32 -37.74
N TRP A 791 -2.61 -51.06 -38.31
CA TRP A 791 -3.44 -51.91 -39.22
C TRP A 791 -3.84 -53.31 -38.67
N ALA A 792 -5.11 -53.72 -38.57
CA ALA A 792 -6.10 -53.78 -39.66
C ALA A 792 -7.53 -54.19 -39.19
N LEU A 793 -8.53 -53.76 -39.98
CA LEU A 793 -9.80 -54.42 -40.38
C LEU A 793 -10.71 -55.18 -39.37
N LEU A 794 -11.95 -54.67 -39.23
CA LEU A 794 -13.28 -55.32 -39.10
C LEU A 794 -13.53 -56.61 -38.27
N THR A 795 -14.71 -56.62 -37.60
CA THR A 795 -15.54 -57.81 -37.20
C THR A 795 -14.93 -58.77 -36.15
N ILE A 796 -15.68 -59.56 -35.35
CA ILE A 796 -17.13 -59.77 -35.14
C ILE A 796 -17.38 -60.28 -33.69
N GLU A 797 -18.55 -59.97 -33.09
CA GLU A 797 -19.18 -60.63 -31.90
C GLU A 797 -18.35 -60.83 -30.59
N GLY A 798 -18.92 -61.18 -29.42
CA GLY A 798 -20.31 -61.26 -28.98
C GLY A 798 -20.48 -62.14 -27.72
N SER A 799 -21.33 -61.75 -26.75
CA SER A 799 -21.63 -62.49 -25.48
C SER A 799 -20.43 -62.74 -24.53
N GLY A 800 -20.56 -63.16 -23.27
CA GLY A 800 -21.72 -63.33 -22.36
C GLY A 800 -21.21 -63.57 -20.90
N VAL A 801 -21.85 -63.09 -19.83
CA VAL A 801 -23.08 -63.62 -19.17
C VAL A 801 -22.75 -64.48 -17.91
N THR A 802 -23.06 -63.93 -16.71
CA THR A 802 -23.37 -64.63 -15.41
C THR A 802 -22.25 -65.42 -14.68
N LEU A 803 -22.29 -65.77 -13.37
CA LEU A 803 -22.98 -65.32 -12.12
C LEU A 803 -22.20 -65.91 -10.89
N LEU A 804 -22.58 -65.52 -9.66
CA LEU A 804 -22.69 -66.27 -8.36
C LEU A 804 -21.91 -67.61 -8.15
N ASP A 805 -21.46 -68.01 -6.96
CA ASP A 805 -21.62 -67.51 -5.57
C ASP A 805 -20.58 -68.18 -4.61
N GLY A 806 -20.67 -67.95 -3.29
CA GLY A 806 -20.53 -69.07 -2.34
C GLY A 806 -19.23 -69.26 -1.53
N HIS A 807 -19.11 -68.50 -0.43
CA HIS A 807 -18.73 -68.96 0.92
C HIS A 807 -17.66 -70.06 1.21
N ASN A 808 -16.64 -69.59 1.96
CA ASN A 808 -16.21 -70.09 3.30
C ASN A 808 -15.18 -71.23 3.52
N LEU A 809 -14.39 -70.97 4.57
CA LEU A 809 -13.71 -71.88 5.53
C LEU A 809 -12.38 -72.59 5.18
N SER A 810 -11.31 -71.88 5.58
CA SER A 810 -10.31 -72.31 6.58
C SER A 810 -9.18 -73.33 6.27
N THR A 811 -8.00 -72.95 6.79
CA THR A 811 -6.84 -73.77 7.21
C THR A 811 -5.91 -74.42 6.18
N SER A 812 -4.73 -73.81 6.08
CA SER A 812 -3.39 -74.35 5.75
C SER A 812 -3.02 -75.59 6.62
N PRO A 813 -1.95 -76.40 6.34
CA PRO A 813 -0.58 -75.90 6.01
C PRO A 813 0.35 -76.73 5.10
N GLY A 814 1.32 -76.03 4.47
CA GLY A 814 2.59 -76.60 3.98
C GLY A 814 2.55 -77.40 2.65
N SER A 815 3.68 -77.75 2.05
CA SER A 815 5.06 -77.21 2.18
C SER A 815 5.96 -77.68 1.00
N LEU A 816 7.07 -76.96 0.78
CA LEU A 816 8.33 -77.39 0.11
C LEU A 816 8.36 -77.80 -1.40
N GLN A 817 9.30 -77.16 -2.12
CA GLN A 817 10.25 -77.75 -3.10
C GLN A 817 9.75 -78.32 -4.46
N SER A 818 10.61 -78.53 -5.46
CA SER A 818 11.68 -77.70 -6.09
C SER A 818 12.17 -78.38 -7.40
N HIS A 819 13.09 -77.73 -8.15
CA HIS A 819 13.73 -78.19 -9.42
C HIS A 819 12.82 -78.10 -10.68
N ALA A 820 13.25 -77.68 -11.89
CA ALA A 820 14.52 -77.82 -12.64
C ALA A 820 14.69 -79.23 -13.28
N SER A 821 15.25 -79.44 -14.49
CA SER A 821 15.98 -78.57 -15.45
C SER A 821 16.21 -79.27 -16.81
N GLY A 822 16.60 -78.53 -17.87
CA GLY A 822 17.23 -79.07 -19.10
C GLY A 822 16.76 -78.36 -20.40
N THR A 823 17.58 -77.77 -21.28
CA THR A 823 18.66 -78.30 -22.19
C THR A 823 18.14 -79.11 -23.38
N GLN A 824 18.65 -79.01 -24.62
CA GLN A 824 19.81 -78.29 -25.23
C GLN A 824 19.51 -78.06 -26.74
N SER A 825 20.28 -77.43 -27.64
CA SER A 825 21.66 -76.85 -27.70
C SER A 825 21.63 -75.57 -28.64
N SER A 826 22.58 -75.13 -29.51
CA SER A 826 23.91 -75.58 -30.00
C SER A 826 24.71 -74.43 -30.69
N LEU A 827 26.02 -74.68 -30.91
CA LEU A 827 26.91 -74.38 -32.08
C LEU A 827 26.68 -73.12 -32.99
N LEU A 828 27.67 -72.28 -33.37
CA LEU A 828 29.14 -72.17 -33.17
C LEU A 828 29.53 -70.66 -33.10
N ARG A 829 30.32 -70.16 -32.14
CA ARG A 829 31.79 -69.88 -32.18
C ARG A 829 32.29 -69.23 -33.49
N LEU A 830 32.91 -68.04 -33.50
CA LEU A 830 34.20 -67.61 -32.89
C LEU A 830 34.31 -66.05 -32.88
N ARG A 831 35.21 -65.28 -32.19
CA ARG A 831 36.21 -65.45 -31.10
C ARG A 831 36.47 -64.05 -30.44
N TRP A 832 37.13 -64.00 -29.27
CA TRP A 832 37.66 -62.80 -28.52
C TRP A 832 39.07 -63.18 -27.92
N PRO A 833 39.92 -62.35 -27.25
CA PRO A 833 39.57 -61.26 -26.31
C PRO A 833 40.60 -60.07 -26.05
N LEU A 834 40.29 -59.19 -25.08
CA LEU A 834 41.18 -58.25 -24.32
C LEU A 834 41.81 -57.04 -25.07
N ARG A 835 42.13 -55.89 -24.45
CA ARG A 835 41.62 -55.18 -23.23
C ARG A 835 42.01 -53.68 -23.27
N VAL A 836 41.09 -52.82 -22.83
CA VAL A 836 41.30 -51.55 -22.06
C VAL A 836 42.52 -50.68 -22.38
N ALA A 837 42.29 -49.57 -23.10
CA ALA A 837 42.94 -48.27 -22.85
C ALA A 837 42.09 -47.09 -23.36
N ARG A 838 41.91 -46.04 -22.55
CA ARG A 838 41.56 -44.65 -22.92
C ARG A 838 40.47 -44.48 -24.02
N ALA A 839 39.17 -44.43 -23.74
CA ALA A 839 38.45 -44.21 -22.48
C ALA A 839 38.70 -42.85 -21.76
N LEU A 840 39.26 -41.83 -22.45
CA LEU A 840 39.54 -40.51 -21.85
C LEU A 840 38.88 -39.30 -22.54
N ALA A 841 38.02 -39.48 -23.54
CA ALA A 841 37.39 -38.38 -24.30
C ALA A 841 35.84 -38.25 -24.15
N GLY A 842 35.21 -38.99 -23.23
CA GLY A 842 33.73 -38.96 -23.07
C GLY A 842 33.19 -39.18 -21.66
N SER A 843 34.06 -39.53 -20.70
CA SER A 843 33.70 -39.88 -19.31
C SER A 843 33.50 -38.68 -18.36
N PRO A 844 34.24 -37.55 -18.47
CA PRO A 844 34.14 -36.47 -17.47
C PRO A 844 32.74 -35.87 -17.33
N CYS A 845 32.06 -35.58 -18.45
CA CYS A 845 30.81 -34.83 -18.44
C CYS A 845 29.64 -35.61 -17.82
N ARG A 846 29.60 -36.94 -18.00
CA ARG A 846 28.53 -37.79 -17.44
C ARG A 846 28.69 -37.97 -15.93
N LEU A 847 29.93 -38.16 -15.47
CA LEU A 847 30.26 -38.14 -14.03
C LEU A 847 29.96 -36.77 -13.41
N GLY A 848 30.31 -35.67 -14.09
CA GLY A 848 29.99 -34.32 -13.64
C GLY A 848 28.51 -34.08 -13.41
N HIS A 849 27.64 -34.53 -14.33
CA HIS A 849 26.18 -34.45 -14.14
C HIS A 849 25.67 -35.34 -13.01
N TRP A 850 26.17 -36.57 -12.88
CA TRP A 850 25.74 -37.49 -11.82
C TRP A 850 26.16 -36.99 -10.43
N VAL A 851 27.41 -36.53 -10.27
CA VAL A 851 27.93 -35.92 -9.03
C VAL A 851 27.16 -34.65 -8.69
N ARG A 852 26.86 -33.78 -9.67
CA ARG A 852 26.07 -32.55 -9.45
C ARG A 852 24.63 -32.86 -8.99
N TRP A 853 24.01 -33.91 -9.53
CA TRP A 853 22.68 -34.36 -9.10
C TRP A 853 22.69 -35.02 -7.71
N ALA A 854 23.68 -35.87 -7.43
CA ALA A 854 23.87 -36.49 -6.13
C ALA A 854 24.12 -35.43 -5.04
N ALA A 855 25.06 -34.49 -5.27
CA ALA A 855 25.36 -33.41 -4.34
C ALA A 855 24.13 -32.51 -4.05
N HIS A 856 23.35 -32.16 -5.07
CA HIS A 856 22.11 -31.39 -4.86
C HIS A 856 21.06 -32.19 -4.06
N SER A 857 20.97 -33.51 -4.26
CA SER A 857 20.04 -34.37 -3.53
C SER A 857 20.44 -34.50 -2.05
N THR A 858 21.73 -34.71 -1.77
CA THR A 858 22.27 -34.78 -0.41
C THR A 858 22.16 -33.43 0.32
N LEU A 859 22.45 -32.32 -0.37
CA LEU A 859 22.34 -30.98 0.21
C LEU A 859 20.89 -30.64 0.58
N GLN A 860 19.92 -31.07 -0.22
CA GLN A 860 18.51 -30.86 0.06
C GLN A 860 18.02 -31.73 1.23
N HIS A 861 18.44 -33.00 1.27
CA HIS A 861 18.15 -33.89 2.42
C HIS A 861 18.73 -33.35 3.74
N LEU A 862 19.98 -32.86 3.74
CA LEU A 862 20.61 -32.22 4.91
C LEU A 862 19.89 -30.92 5.34
N ARG A 863 19.25 -30.21 4.40
CA ARG A 863 18.50 -28.97 4.69
C ARG A 863 17.16 -29.23 5.36
N ASP A 864 16.53 -30.36 5.04
CA ASP A 864 15.25 -30.78 5.60
C ASP A 864 15.40 -31.46 6.99
N HIS A 865 16.60 -31.99 7.31
CA HIS A 865 16.96 -32.59 8.61
C HIS A 865 18.01 -31.78 9.39
N ARG A 866 17.88 -30.45 9.39
CA ARG A 866 18.92 -29.50 9.84
C ARG A 866 19.36 -29.58 11.32
N GLU A 867 18.55 -30.19 12.20
CA GLU A 867 18.73 -30.07 13.66
C GLU A 867 19.50 -31.24 14.29
N ASP A 868 19.65 -32.36 13.58
CA ASP A 868 20.35 -33.57 14.07
C ASP A 868 21.84 -33.64 13.70
N TYR A 869 22.33 -32.81 12.76
CA TYR A 869 23.64 -32.99 12.10
C TYR A 869 24.55 -31.75 12.04
N ALA A 870 24.46 -30.84 13.04
CA ALA A 870 25.19 -29.57 13.06
C ALA A 870 26.70 -29.69 12.76
N PHE A 871 27.40 -30.66 13.38
CA PHE A 871 28.85 -30.86 13.24
C PHE A 871 29.29 -31.25 11.82
N LEU A 872 28.39 -31.84 11.02
CA LEU A 872 28.70 -32.29 9.65
C LEU A 872 28.61 -31.14 8.63
N PHE A 873 27.91 -30.05 8.99
CA PHE A 873 27.71 -28.89 8.11
C PHE A 873 28.95 -27.99 8.03
N GLU A 874 29.67 -27.79 9.15
CA GLU A 874 30.93 -27.03 9.18
C GLU A 874 31.99 -27.67 8.26
N LEU A 875 32.13 -28.99 8.36
CA LEU A 875 33.12 -29.77 7.61
C LEU A 875 32.86 -29.74 6.09
N LEU A 876 31.59 -29.71 5.67
CA LEU A 876 31.20 -29.55 4.26
C LEU A 876 31.34 -28.10 3.76
N SER A 877 31.15 -27.10 4.62
CA SER A 877 31.23 -25.67 4.25
C SER A 877 32.60 -25.27 3.67
N LEU A 878 33.68 -25.92 4.13
CA LEU A 878 35.04 -25.72 3.66
C LEU A 878 35.41 -26.59 2.45
N GLY A 879 34.83 -27.80 2.34
CA GLY A 879 35.17 -28.76 1.28
C GLY A 879 34.55 -28.43 -0.08
N VAL A 880 33.30 -27.97 -0.12
CA VAL A 880 32.57 -27.73 -1.38
C VAL A 880 33.19 -26.59 -2.23
N PRO A 881 33.56 -25.41 -1.67
CA PRO A 881 34.19 -24.34 -2.45
C PRO A 881 35.53 -24.77 -3.08
N LEU A 882 36.30 -25.60 -2.37
CA LEU A 882 37.59 -26.11 -2.86
C LEU A 882 37.39 -27.01 -4.08
N LEU A 883 36.40 -27.91 -4.04
CA LEU A 883 36.05 -28.78 -5.18
C LEU A 883 35.54 -27.99 -6.40
N CYS A 884 34.77 -26.91 -6.19
CA CYS A 884 34.40 -26.00 -7.27
C CYS A 884 35.62 -25.31 -7.89
N SER A 885 36.54 -24.79 -7.08
CA SER A 885 37.76 -24.11 -7.59
C SER A 885 38.66 -25.05 -8.42
N LEU A 886 38.74 -26.32 -8.04
CA LEU A 886 39.48 -27.34 -8.80
C LEU A 886 38.78 -27.72 -10.11
N HIS A 887 37.44 -27.66 -10.16
CA HIS A 887 36.68 -27.90 -11.38
C HIS A 887 36.89 -26.81 -12.44
N ASP A 888 36.94 -25.53 -12.03
CA ASP A 888 37.18 -24.42 -12.95
C ASP A 888 38.61 -24.42 -13.52
N VAL A 889 39.62 -24.79 -12.71
CA VAL A 889 41.00 -24.99 -13.19
C VAL A 889 41.08 -26.11 -14.22
N LEU A 890 40.42 -27.25 -13.97
CA LEU A 890 40.31 -28.34 -14.96
C LEU A 890 39.58 -27.88 -16.24
N ALA A 891 38.52 -27.09 -16.11
CA ALA A 891 37.77 -26.55 -17.24
C ALA A 891 38.50 -25.44 -18.01
N GLN A 892 39.58 -24.88 -17.47
CA GLN A 892 40.51 -24.01 -18.19
C GLN A 892 41.57 -24.84 -18.93
N MET A 893 42.16 -25.86 -18.28
CA MET A 893 43.16 -26.75 -18.92
C MET A 893 42.59 -27.46 -20.16
N ILE A 894 41.38 -28.03 -20.07
CA ILE A 894 40.71 -28.71 -21.20
C ILE A 894 40.42 -27.75 -22.37
N ARG A 895 40.27 -26.44 -22.10
CA ARG A 895 40.12 -25.40 -23.13
C ARG A 895 41.44 -24.93 -23.73
N ALA A 896 42.57 -25.12 -23.05
CA ALA A 896 43.89 -24.85 -23.63
C ALA A 896 44.30 -25.96 -24.63
N GLU A 897 44.04 -27.23 -24.32
CA GLU A 897 44.38 -28.36 -25.21
C GLU A 897 43.57 -28.36 -26.52
N THR A 898 42.33 -27.88 -26.50
CA THR A 898 41.42 -27.96 -27.66
C THR A 898 41.70 -26.94 -28.77
N TYR A 899 42.54 -25.93 -28.54
CA TYR A 899 42.93 -24.96 -29.57
C TYR A 899 44.19 -25.35 -30.39
N HIS A 900 44.91 -26.41 -30.01
CA HIS A 900 46.27 -26.64 -30.52
C HIS A 900 46.43 -27.76 -31.57
N LEU A 901 45.41 -28.60 -31.80
CA LEU A 901 45.49 -29.80 -32.65
C LEU A 901 44.34 -29.90 -33.66
N ALA A 902 44.21 -28.86 -34.49
CA ALA A 902 43.31 -28.82 -35.64
C ALA A 902 44.06 -28.68 -36.98
N PRO A 903 45.11 -29.49 -37.20
CA PRO A 903 45.18 -30.28 -38.43
C PRO A 903 45.69 -31.72 -38.19
N TYR A 904 45.80 -32.51 -39.28
CA TYR A 904 46.25 -33.92 -39.33
C TYR A 904 45.29 -34.89 -38.60
N LEU A 905 44.40 -35.64 -39.27
CA LEU A 905 44.41 -36.17 -40.64
C LEU A 905 45.64 -37.06 -40.91
N GLY A 906 45.44 -38.38 -40.91
CA GLY A 906 46.43 -39.32 -41.46
C GLY A 906 46.46 -40.71 -40.81
N LYS A 907 45.86 -41.68 -41.52
CA LYS A 907 46.31 -43.09 -41.60
C LYS A 907 46.11 -43.96 -40.33
N GLU A 908 45.82 -45.27 -40.41
CA GLU A 908 46.53 -46.37 -41.12
C GLU A 908 47.97 -46.52 -40.55
N GLU A 909 48.49 -47.70 -40.21
CA GLU A 909 48.00 -49.09 -40.34
C GLU A 909 48.86 -50.01 -39.45
N SER A 910 48.26 -51.05 -38.84
CA SER A 910 48.88 -52.37 -38.53
C SER A 910 47.90 -53.29 -37.80
#